data_AF-A0A9P5G2Y6-F1
#
_entry.id   AF-A0A9P5G2Y6-F1
#
_cell.length_a   1.000
_cell.length_b   1.000
_cell.length_c   1.000
_cell.angle_alpha   90.00
_cell.angle_beta   90.00
_cell.angle_gamma   90.00
#
_symmetry.space_group_name_H-M   'P 1'
#
loop_
_entity.id
_entity.type
_entity.pdbx_description
1 polymer ?
#
loop_
_entity_poly.entity_id
_entity_poly.type
_entity_poly.pdbx_seq_one_letter_code
_entity_poly.pdbx_strand_id
1 'polypeptide(L)'
;MSLVQLYISTEIGRDVVSSLGDLGNIHFRDLNSKVSAFQRSFVKEIRRIDNGQRQVRLFGNQLEKRNIDASPPPDSVAVAPTSSDIDDLIEKLSSLEERITQLTSSEADLLQKQVQLHELKHVIKGANVIFSSPAKVPNGNASTNGNYTSSSDTAPLLADTEEDDVEETAGGTLPPMNLLNVNFVSGVIAKEKLTILERILWRALRGNLLLREIEIEEPVYDPKSGKSIAKSVFVVFTHGATLVGKVKRIAEALDADLHQVDQDPNLRAEQLEEVNGRIADIDSVVKRTQVTVNTELSLIAAKVNAWAVILAKEKAIYGTLNQFIFDPRRKCLIAEGWVPTDDIASVQSTLDTITANSGVEVSSILNELATNKTPPTFHRVNKFTSAFQAIVDVYAVATYREVNPGLPTIVTFPFMFAIMFGDLGHGFILSLAALALVLNEKKIAKLKRDEIFDMAYSGRYILLLMGVFSMYTGLLYNDVFSRSLTLFKSGWAWPSHWEEGETIIAHKVGTYAFGLDSAWHGTENNLLFTNSYKMKLSILMGFIHMTYSYMFSLVNALHFKKPIDIWGNFVPGLLFMQSIFGYLSICIVYKWSVDWIAIGKPAPGLLNMLISMFLSPGNIDEPLYPGQATVQLILLGIAFVCVPWLLLLKPLYLRKKLNEKAAAEEAEGLINGHQEAGHDDDDEEGGHGENFGDIMIHQVIHTIEFCLNCVSHTASYLRLWALSLAHAQLSTVLWSMTLAGSFSQTGILGSIVTVFLFGMWFVLTVCILVVMEGTSAMLHSLRLHWVESMSKFFEGEGKAYLPFSFERILAEDDSAPPA
;
A
#
# COMPACT_ATOMS: atom_id res chain seq x y z
N MET A 1 -20.57 18.93 -15.95
CA MET A 1 -21.18 17.60 -15.94
C MET A 1 -22.62 17.76 -16.33
N SER A 2 -23.02 17.04 -17.36
CA SER A 2 -24.39 16.91 -17.82
C SER A 2 -24.80 15.46 -17.68
N LEU A 3 -26.06 15.21 -17.28
CA LEU A 3 -26.63 13.88 -17.29
C LEU A 3 -27.12 13.59 -18.70
N VAL A 4 -26.63 12.50 -19.28
CA VAL A 4 -26.96 12.09 -20.63
C VAL A 4 -27.70 10.76 -20.58
N GLN A 5 -28.78 10.67 -21.35
CA GLN A 5 -29.49 9.43 -21.61
C GLN A 5 -29.22 8.96 -23.04
N LEU A 6 -28.83 7.70 -23.17
CA LEU A 6 -28.52 7.05 -24.42
C LEU A 6 -29.59 6.01 -24.73
N TYR A 7 -30.15 6.09 -25.94
CA TYR A 7 -30.98 5.04 -26.52
C TYR A 7 -30.14 4.25 -27.52
N ILE A 8 -29.84 3.00 -27.18
CA ILE A 8 -28.94 2.14 -27.94
C ILE A 8 -29.73 0.95 -28.46
N SER A 9 -29.62 0.62 -29.75
CA SER A 9 -30.20 -0.61 -30.30
C SER A 9 -29.52 -1.83 -29.69
N THR A 10 -30.27 -2.89 -29.37
CA THR A 10 -29.71 -4.11 -28.74
C THR A 10 -28.64 -4.79 -29.59
N GLU A 11 -28.70 -4.66 -30.92
CA GLU A 11 -27.75 -5.28 -31.85
C GLU A 11 -26.37 -4.59 -31.82
N ILE A 12 -26.34 -3.28 -31.58
CA ILE A 12 -25.12 -2.46 -31.57
C ILE A 12 -24.66 -2.17 -30.12
N GLY A 13 -25.38 -2.67 -29.12
CA GLY A 13 -25.13 -2.37 -27.70
C GLY A 13 -23.68 -2.64 -27.27
N ARG A 14 -23.14 -3.79 -27.70
CA ARG A 14 -21.75 -4.19 -27.44
C ARG A 14 -20.74 -3.25 -28.08
N ASP A 15 -20.90 -2.96 -29.37
CA ASP A 15 -19.95 -2.15 -30.15
C ASP A 15 -19.95 -0.68 -29.69
N VAL A 16 -21.12 -0.16 -29.31
CA VAL A 16 -21.27 1.16 -28.69
C VAL A 16 -20.53 1.22 -27.37
N VAL A 17 -20.76 0.26 -26.46
CA VAL A 17 -20.08 0.25 -25.16
C VAL A 17 -18.58 0.07 -25.31
N SER A 18 -18.10 -0.74 -26.26
CA SER A 18 -16.67 -0.87 -26.56
C SER A 18 -16.07 0.47 -26.97
N SER A 19 -16.68 1.16 -27.94
CA SER A 19 -16.16 2.44 -28.43
C SER A 19 -16.23 3.54 -27.37
N LEU A 20 -17.28 3.53 -26.54
CA LEU A 20 -17.41 4.43 -25.38
C LEU A 20 -16.34 4.13 -24.30
N GLY A 21 -15.97 2.86 -24.13
CA GLY A 21 -14.89 2.42 -23.27
C GLY A 21 -13.49 2.80 -23.77
N ASP A 22 -13.28 2.86 -25.09
CA ASP A 22 -12.05 3.38 -25.67
C ASP A 22 -11.96 4.92 -25.51
N LEU A 23 -13.08 5.63 -25.57
CA LEU A 23 -13.13 7.08 -25.32
C LEU A 23 -12.90 7.44 -23.84
N GLY A 24 -13.46 6.68 -22.90
CA GLY A 24 -13.24 6.94 -21.48
C GLY A 24 -13.94 8.19 -20.92
N ASN A 25 -15.05 8.63 -21.52
CA ASN A 25 -15.68 9.93 -21.21
C ASN A 25 -17.05 9.84 -20.51
N ILE A 26 -17.55 8.64 -20.22
CA ILE A 26 -18.88 8.46 -19.60
C ILE A 26 -18.76 7.68 -18.30
N HIS A 27 -19.34 8.21 -17.22
CA HIS A 27 -19.58 7.46 -16.00
C HIS A 27 -21.03 6.96 -16.00
N PHE A 28 -21.22 5.66 -16.24
CA PHE A 28 -22.55 5.05 -16.24
C PHE A 28 -23.14 4.98 -14.83
N ARG A 29 -24.46 5.19 -14.75
CA ARG A 29 -25.21 5.01 -13.52
C ARG A 29 -25.89 3.64 -13.55
N ASP A 30 -25.87 2.95 -12.42
CA ASP A 30 -26.67 1.73 -12.27
C ASP A 30 -28.16 2.08 -12.22
N LEU A 31 -28.87 1.77 -13.31
CA LEU A 31 -30.32 1.92 -13.39
C LEU A 31 -31.05 0.71 -12.77
N ASN A 32 -30.35 -0.41 -12.58
CA ASN A 32 -30.90 -1.67 -12.08
C ASN A 32 -30.51 -1.93 -10.61
N SER A 33 -30.38 -0.88 -9.79
CA SER A 33 -29.97 -1.00 -8.38
C SER A 33 -30.93 -1.83 -7.52
N LYS A 34 -32.23 -1.80 -7.82
CA LYS A 34 -33.26 -2.58 -7.11
C LYS A 34 -33.31 -4.05 -7.55
N VAL A 35 -32.63 -4.43 -8.64
CA VAL A 35 -32.63 -5.79 -9.19
C VAL A 35 -31.41 -6.57 -8.69
N SER A 36 -31.65 -7.78 -8.19
CA SER A 36 -30.57 -8.65 -7.73
C SER A 36 -29.58 -8.98 -8.86
N ALA A 37 -28.30 -9.14 -8.52
CA ALA A 37 -27.23 -9.37 -9.50
C ALA A 37 -27.47 -10.57 -10.41
N PHE A 38 -28.20 -11.61 -9.95
CA PHE A 38 -28.49 -12.83 -10.73
C PHE A 38 -29.67 -12.69 -11.71
N GLN A 39 -30.56 -11.72 -11.48
CA GLN A 39 -31.75 -11.51 -12.31
C GLN A 39 -31.49 -10.55 -13.47
N ARG A 40 -30.31 -9.93 -13.53
CA ARG A 40 -29.95 -9.01 -14.61
C ARG A 40 -29.73 -9.77 -15.93
N SER A 41 -29.91 -9.08 -17.04
CA SER A 41 -30.02 -9.69 -18.38
C SER A 41 -28.74 -10.40 -18.85
N PHE A 42 -27.55 -9.86 -18.57
CA PHE A 42 -26.28 -10.32 -19.15
C PHE A 42 -25.42 -11.22 -18.23
N VAL A 43 -26.05 -11.85 -17.23
CA VAL A 43 -25.32 -12.64 -16.22
C VAL A 43 -24.72 -13.92 -16.79
N LYS A 44 -25.35 -14.53 -17.81
CA LYS A 44 -24.86 -15.76 -18.44
C LYS A 44 -23.56 -15.51 -19.20
N GLU A 45 -23.51 -14.40 -19.91
CA GLU A 45 -22.37 -13.91 -20.69
C GLU A 45 -21.21 -13.59 -19.75
N ILE A 46 -21.47 -12.85 -18.67
CA ILE A 46 -20.46 -12.54 -17.64
C ILE A 46 -19.88 -13.83 -17.04
N ARG A 47 -20.72 -14.80 -16.65
CA ARG A 47 -20.24 -16.09 -16.11
C ARG A 47 -19.38 -16.87 -17.10
N ARG A 48 -19.73 -16.83 -18.39
CA ARG A 48 -18.97 -17.51 -19.45
C ARG A 48 -17.58 -16.90 -19.60
N ILE A 49 -17.48 -15.57 -19.61
CA ILE A 49 -16.21 -14.84 -19.68
C ILE A 49 -15.38 -15.02 -18.40
N ASP A 50 -16.03 -15.02 -17.24
CA ASP A 50 -15.39 -15.26 -15.95
C ASP A 50 -14.76 -16.66 -15.86
N ASN A 51 -15.42 -17.68 -16.43
CA ASN A 51 -14.82 -19.00 -16.58
C ASN A 51 -13.59 -18.98 -17.51
N GLY A 52 -13.63 -18.19 -18.59
CA GLY A 52 -12.45 -17.96 -19.44
C GLY A 52 -11.31 -17.29 -18.68
N GLN A 53 -11.58 -16.28 -17.84
CA GLN A 53 -10.57 -15.66 -16.98
C GLN A 53 -9.99 -16.66 -15.96
N ARG A 54 -10.83 -17.51 -15.36
CA ARG A 54 -10.39 -18.60 -14.48
C ARG A 54 -9.41 -19.55 -15.18
N GLN A 55 -9.70 -19.91 -16.43
CA GLN A 55 -8.83 -20.75 -17.26
C GLN A 55 -7.48 -20.08 -17.54
N VAL A 56 -7.49 -18.79 -17.89
CA VAL A 56 -6.26 -18.01 -18.11
C VAL A 56 -5.43 -17.92 -16.83
N ARG A 57 -6.05 -17.71 -15.66
CA ARG A 57 -5.36 -17.73 -14.36
C ARG A 57 -4.74 -19.11 -14.07
N LEU A 58 -5.45 -20.19 -14.38
CA LEU A 58 -4.90 -21.55 -14.25
C LEU A 58 -3.64 -21.71 -15.10
N PHE A 59 -3.64 -21.21 -16.35
CA PHE A 59 -2.45 -21.23 -17.20
C PHE A 59 -1.30 -20.39 -16.62
N GLY A 60 -1.60 -19.20 -16.08
CA GLY A 60 -0.63 -18.38 -15.35
C GLY A 60 0.05 -19.15 -14.22
N ASN A 61 -0.73 -19.77 -13.34
CA ASN A 61 -0.21 -20.56 -12.22
C ASN A 61 0.64 -21.76 -12.69
N GLN A 62 0.32 -22.36 -13.84
CA GLN A 62 1.12 -23.45 -14.41
C GLN A 62 2.44 -22.96 -15.03
N LEU A 63 2.45 -21.75 -15.59
CA LEU A 63 3.67 -21.11 -16.11
C LEU A 63 4.63 -20.74 -14.97
N GLU A 64 4.09 -20.19 -13.88
CA GLU A 64 4.88 -19.82 -12.70
C GLU A 64 5.52 -21.03 -12.04
N LYS A 65 4.78 -22.13 -11.87
CA LYS A 65 5.33 -23.40 -11.34
C LYS A 65 6.55 -23.89 -12.12
N ARG A 66 6.68 -23.53 -13.39
CA ARG A 66 7.76 -23.97 -14.29
C ARG A 66 8.76 -22.87 -14.62
N ASN A 67 8.64 -21.68 -14.03
CA ASN A 67 9.48 -20.51 -14.32
C ASN A 67 9.59 -20.18 -15.82
N ILE A 68 8.47 -20.27 -16.55
CA ILE A 68 8.40 -19.84 -17.95
C ILE A 68 7.91 -18.39 -17.99
N ASP A 69 8.78 -17.48 -18.42
CA ASP A 69 8.43 -16.06 -18.53
C ASP A 69 7.34 -15.85 -19.60
N ALA A 70 6.20 -15.29 -19.17
CA ALA A 70 5.15 -14.86 -20.08
C ALA A 70 5.62 -13.63 -20.90
N SER A 71 5.22 -13.56 -22.17
CA SER A 71 5.50 -12.39 -23.01
C SER A 71 4.87 -11.14 -22.39
N PRO A 72 5.50 -9.96 -22.44
CA PRO A 72 4.87 -8.73 -21.94
C PRO A 72 3.51 -8.48 -22.60
N PRO A 73 2.55 -7.86 -21.89
CA PRO A 73 1.27 -7.49 -22.46
C PRO A 73 1.48 -6.57 -23.68
N PRO A 74 0.70 -6.73 -24.76
CA PRO A 74 0.81 -5.87 -25.93
C PRO A 74 0.42 -4.41 -25.58
N ASP A 75 1.27 -3.45 -25.98
CA ASP A 75 1.09 -2.00 -25.72
C ASP A 75 -0.21 -1.41 -26.32
N SER A 76 -0.88 -2.11 -27.25
CA SER A 76 -2.21 -1.74 -27.74
C SER A 76 -2.93 -2.95 -28.37
N VAL A 77 -4.09 -3.33 -27.83
CA VAL A 77 -5.05 -4.18 -28.56
C VAL A 77 -5.96 -3.21 -29.32
N ALA A 78 -5.53 -2.82 -30.51
CA ALA A 78 -6.11 -1.72 -31.30
C ALA A 78 -7.41 -2.08 -32.04
N VAL A 79 -7.98 -3.28 -31.82
CA VAL A 79 -9.26 -3.67 -32.44
C VAL A 79 -10.06 -4.46 -31.41
N ALA A 80 -11.27 -3.99 -31.11
CA ALA A 80 -12.25 -4.75 -30.34
C ALA A 80 -12.55 -6.06 -31.10
N PRO A 81 -12.27 -7.24 -30.52
CA PRO A 81 -12.54 -8.50 -31.20
C PRO A 81 -14.04 -8.67 -31.46
N THR A 82 -14.40 -9.33 -32.56
CA THR A 82 -15.80 -9.64 -32.85
C THR A 82 -16.33 -10.65 -31.83
N SER A 83 -17.66 -10.72 -31.64
CA SER A 83 -18.25 -11.65 -30.68
C SER A 83 -17.93 -13.11 -31.02
N SER A 84 -17.83 -13.42 -32.31
CA SER A 84 -17.38 -14.72 -32.80
C SER A 84 -15.95 -15.05 -32.42
N ASP A 85 -15.03 -14.07 -32.47
CA ASP A 85 -13.63 -14.30 -32.08
C ASP A 85 -13.51 -14.67 -30.59
N ILE A 86 -14.41 -14.14 -29.76
CA ILE A 86 -14.47 -14.43 -28.33
C ILE A 86 -15.07 -15.81 -28.08
N ASP A 87 -16.10 -16.18 -28.84
CA ASP A 87 -16.67 -17.53 -28.78
C ASP A 87 -15.62 -18.58 -29.12
N ASP A 88 -14.90 -18.37 -30.22
CA ASP A 88 -13.76 -19.18 -30.64
C ASP A 88 -12.66 -19.23 -29.56
N LEU A 89 -12.37 -18.09 -28.93
CA LEU A 89 -11.35 -18.00 -27.89
C LEU A 89 -11.76 -18.79 -26.65
N ILE A 90 -13.01 -18.72 -26.21
CA ILE A 90 -13.51 -19.46 -25.04
C ILE A 90 -13.48 -20.98 -25.32
N GLU A 91 -13.86 -21.41 -26.53
CA GLU A 91 -13.78 -22.81 -26.92
C GLU A 91 -12.32 -23.31 -26.98
N LYS A 92 -11.42 -22.48 -27.53
CA LYS A 92 -9.96 -22.75 -27.51
C LYS A 92 -9.43 -22.85 -26.08
N LEU A 93 -9.82 -21.95 -25.17
CA LEU A 93 -9.38 -22.00 -23.77
C LEU A 93 -9.88 -23.26 -23.07
N SER A 94 -11.13 -23.67 -23.31
CA SER A 94 -11.69 -24.90 -22.73
C SER A 94 -10.97 -26.16 -23.22
N SER A 95 -10.70 -26.26 -24.52
CA SER A 95 -9.96 -27.41 -25.08
C SER A 95 -8.50 -27.45 -24.62
N LEU A 96 -7.86 -26.28 -24.47
CA LEU A 96 -6.52 -26.17 -23.90
C LEU A 96 -6.48 -26.53 -22.41
N GLU A 97 -7.49 -26.15 -21.62
CA GLU A 97 -7.60 -26.52 -20.19
C GLU A 97 -7.67 -28.04 -20.06
N GLU A 98 -8.56 -28.69 -20.82
CA GLU A 98 -8.70 -30.15 -20.79
C GLU A 98 -7.37 -30.83 -21.16
N ARG A 99 -6.73 -30.38 -22.24
CA ARG A 99 -5.45 -30.93 -22.69
C ARG A 99 -4.33 -30.74 -21.67
N ILE A 100 -4.18 -29.54 -21.10
CA ILE A 100 -3.13 -29.27 -20.10
C ILE A 100 -3.39 -30.05 -18.81
N THR A 101 -4.64 -30.11 -18.35
CA THR A 101 -4.98 -30.87 -17.15
C THR A 101 -4.72 -32.37 -17.36
N GLN A 102 -5.05 -32.94 -18.53
CA GLN A 102 -4.71 -34.32 -18.89
C GLN A 102 -3.19 -34.55 -18.91
N LEU A 103 -2.43 -33.68 -19.58
CA LEU A 103 -0.97 -33.82 -19.65
C LEU A 103 -0.32 -33.67 -18.28
N THR A 104 -0.74 -32.69 -17.48
CA THR A 104 -0.21 -32.45 -16.13
C THR A 104 -0.55 -33.61 -15.19
N SER A 105 -1.76 -34.18 -15.30
CA SER A 105 -2.13 -35.39 -14.55
C SER A 105 -1.27 -36.58 -14.96
N SER A 106 -1.06 -36.78 -16.26
CA SER A 106 -0.22 -37.88 -16.76
C SER A 106 1.24 -37.73 -16.32
N GLU A 107 1.76 -36.50 -16.28
CA GLU A 107 3.09 -36.21 -15.78
C GLU A 107 3.19 -36.48 -14.28
N ALA A 108 2.20 -36.07 -13.49
CA ALA A 108 2.16 -36.34 -12.06
C ALA A 108 2.15 -37.85 -11.76
N ASP A 109 1.35 -38.63 -12.51
CA ASP A 109 1.31 -40.09 -12.39
C ASP A 109 2.66 -40.73 -12.75
N LEU A 110 3.32 -40.22 -13.80
CA LEU A 110 4.65 -40.71 -14.20
C LEU A 110 5.73 -40.35 -13.18
N LEU A 111 5.71 -39.13 -12.62
CA LEU A 111 6.61 -38.72 -11.54
C LEU A 111 6.40 -39.57 -10.28
N GLN A 112 5.15 -39.88 -9.92
CA GLN A 112 4.87 -40.78 -8.80
C GLN A 112 5.43 -42.18 -9.03
N LYS A 113 5.26 -42.74 -10.23
CA LYS A 113 5.86 -44.04 -10.60
C LYS A 113 7.39 -44.00 -10.60
N GLN A 114 7.98 -42.91 -11.08
CA GLN A 114 9.43 -42.71 -11.07
C GLN A 114 9.96 -42.73 -9.64
N VAL A 115 9.35 -41.98 -8.72
CA VAL A 115 9.71 -41.95 -7.31
C VAL A 115 9.62 -43.33 -6.68
N GLN A 116 8.53 -44.08 -6.91
CA GLN A 116 8.36 -45.44 -6.38
C GLN A 116 9.44 -46.42 -6.87
N LEU A 117 9.88 -46.30 -8.13
CA LEU A 117 10.95 -47.15 -8.65
C LEU A 117 12.33 -46.75 -8.13
N HIS A 118 12.59 -45.46 -7.97
CA HIS A 118 13.81 -44.98 -7.32
C HIS A 118 13.88 -45.44 -5.87
N GLU A 119 12.79 -45.36 -5.12
CA GLU A 119 12.67 -45.90 -3.77
C GLU A 119 12.96 -47.39 -3.75
N LEU A 120 12.32 -48.18 -4.61
CA LEU A 120 12.56 -49.61 -4.74
C LEU A 120 14.04 -49.92 -5.03
N LYS A 121 14.69 -49.18 -5.93
CA LYS A 121 16.12 -49.31 -6.22
C LYS A 121 16.99 -49.04 -4.99
N HIS A 122 16.69 -48.00 -4.22
CA HIS A 122 17.41 -47.69 -2.99
C HIS A 122 17.17 -48.75 -1.91
N VAL A 123 15.95 -49.29 -1.80
CA VAL A 123 15.63 -50.38 -0.88
C VAL A 123 16.38 -51.65 -1.26
N ILE A 124 16.46 -52.03 -2.54
CA ILE A 124 17.21 -53.23 -2.98
C ILE A 124 18.71 -53.06 -2.71
N LYS A 125 19.29 -51.89 -3.02
CA LYS A 125 20.69 -51.57 -2.70
C LYS A 125 20.95 -51.59 -1.20
N GLY A 126 20.08 -50.97 -0.41
CA GLY A 126 20.16 -50.94 1.05
C GLY A 126 20.03 -52.34 1.66
N ALA A 127 19.08 -53.13 1.18
CA ALA A 127 18.95 -54.53 1.54
C ALA A 127 20.23 -55.32 1.20
N ASN A 128 20.88 -55.06 0.06
CA ASN A 128 22.15 -55.71 -0.27
C ASN A 128 23.24 -55.45 0.78
N VAL A 129 23.39 -54.20 1.22
CA VAL A 129 24.34 -53.84 2.29
C VAL A 129 23.93 -54.46 3.63
N ILE A 130 22.64 -54.43 3.97
CA ILE A 130 22.10 -54.95 5.22
C ILE A 130 22.27 -56.47 5.31
N PHE A 131 21.95 -57.22 4.25
CA PHE A 131 22.05 -58.68 4.25
C PHE A 131 23.49 -59.18 4.06
N SER A 132 24.38 -58.41 3.42
CA SER A 132 25.80 -58.76 3.28
C SER A 132 26.66 -58.40 4.49
N SER A 133 26.19 -57.53 5.38
CA SER A 133 26.90 -57.19 6.62
C SER A 133 26.65 -58.27 7.69
N PRO A 134 27.64 -59.14 8.01
CA PRO A 134 27.51 -60.08 9.13
C PRO A 134 27.34 -59.28 10.43
N ALA A 135 26.44 -59.73 11.30
CA ALA A 135 26.14 -59.09 12.56
C ALA A 135 27.42 -58.88 13.39
N LYS A 136 27.97 -57.66 13.40
CA LYS A 136 28.84 -57.23 14.49
C LYS A 136 27.94 -56.99 15.69
N VAL A 137 27.86 -57.99 16.56
CA VAL A 137 27.45 -57.76 17.96
C VAL A 137 28.41 -56.69 18.51
N PRO A 138 27.93 -55.63 19.19
CA PRO A 138 28.81 -54.66 19.79
C PRO A 138 29.57 -55.35 20.93
N ASN A 139 30.81 -55.79 20.66
CA ASN A 139 31.75 -56.18 21.70
C ASN A 139 32.10 -54.91 22.49
N GLY A 140 31.49 -54.77 23.66
CA GLY A 140 31.85 -53.77 24.65
C GLY A 140 33.26 -54.01 25.16
N ASN A 141 34.24 -53.40 24.51
CA ASN A 141 35.59 -53.19 25.02
C ASN A 141 35.95 -51.72 24.82
N ALA A 142 35.49 -50.88 25.74
CA ALA A 142 36.03 -49.54 25.95
C ALA A 142 36.49 -49.45 27.41
N SER A 143 37.79 -49.21 27.55
CA SER A 143 38.51 -48.99 28.79
C SER A 143 37.98 -47.79 29.59
N THR A 144 37.90 -47.98 30.91
CA THR A 144 38.19 -47.00 31.98
C THR A 144 37.05 -46.13 32.53
N ASN A 145 36.85 -46.32 33.85
CA ASN A 145 36.28 -45.46 34.90
C ASN A 145 34.76 -45.41 35.14
N GLY A 146 34.37 -45.94 36.30
CA GLY A 146 33.14 -45.54 37.01
C GLY A 146 32.56 -46.64 37.89
N ASN A 147 32.96 -46.67 39.17
CA ASN A 147 32.25 -47.38 40.24
C ASN A 147 30.75 -47.04 40.21
N TYR A 148 29.86 -48.04 40.28
CA TYR A 148 28.76 -48.19 41.23
C TYR A 148 27.92 -49.43 40.87
N THR A 149 27.65 -50.23 41.89
CA THR A 149 26.93 -51.50 41.89
C THR A 149 25.41 -51.29 41.83
N SER A 150 24.67 -52.10 41.05
CA SER A 150 23.53 -52.93 41.51
C SER A 150 22.61 -53.39 40.36
N SER A 151 22.57 -54.71 40.17
CA SER A 151 21.44 -55.58 39.79
C SER A 151 20.26 -55.03 38.97
N SER A 152 20.02 -55.60 37.80
CA SER A 152 18.82 -56.42 37.55
C SER A 152 18.85 -57.10 36.18
N ASP A 153 18.39 -58.35 36.18
CA ASP A 153 18.29 -59.29 35.07
C ASP A 153 17.48 -58.75 33.89
N THR A 154 18.09 -58.72 32.70
CA THR A 154 17.42 -59.01 31.41
C THR A 154 18.50 -59.30 30.36
N ALA A 155 19.03 -60.52 30.34
CA ALA A 155 19.77 -61.06 29.19
C ALA A 155 18.83 -61.97 28.37
N PRO A 156 18.84 -61.89 27.02
CA PRO A 156 17.96 -62.68 26.18
C PRO A 156 18.42 -64.15 26.12
N LEU A 157 17.45 -65.03 26.33
CA LEU A 157 17.49 -66.49 26.40
C LEU A 157 17.76 -67.14 25.03
N LEU A 158 18.99 -67.06 24.51
CA LEU A 158 19.35 -67.67 23.22
C LEU A 158 20.78 -68.25 23.18
N ALA A 159 21.40 -68.51 24.34
CA ALA A 159 22.81 -68.91 24.43
C ALA A 159 23.08 -70.30 25.03
N ASP A 160 22.07 -71.11 25.34
CA ASP A 160 22.29 -72.44 25.93
C ASP A 160 21.67 -73.54 25.07
N THR A 161 22.41 -74.06 24.10
CA THR A 161 22.36 -75.49 23.76
C THR A 161 23.63 -75.92 23.02
N GLU A 162 24.33 -76.87 23.64
CA GLU A 162 25.31 -77.83 23.08
C GLU A 162 26.79 -77.38 23.00
N GLU A 163 27.46 -77.40 24.16
CA GLU A 163 28.82 -77.93 24.27
C GLU A 163 28.73 -79.46 24.35
N ASP A 164 29.37 -80.19 23.42
CA ASP A 164 30.15 -81.40 23.71
C ASP A 164 30.94 -81.85 22.46
N ASP A 165 32.26 -81.93 22.66
CA ASP A 165 33.31 -82.71 22.00
C ASP A 165 33.43 -82.79 20.45
N VAL A 166 34.53 -82.25 19.91
CA VAL A 166 35.63 -82.99 19.22
C VAL A 166 36.69 -82.03 18.68
N GLU A 167 37.93 -82.50 18.76
CA GLU A 167 39.25 -81.90 18.54
C GLU A 167 39.51 -81.13 17.21
N GLU A 168 40.57 -80.32 17.29
CA GLU A 168 41.16 -79.45 16.28
C GLU A 168 41.34 -80.06 14.87
N THR A 169 40.88 -79.35 13.84
CA THR A 169 41.64 -79.24 12.59
C THR A 169 41.37 -77.91 11.89
N ALA A 170 42.44 -77.18 11.61
CA ALA A 170 42.45 -75.88 10.99
C ALA A 170 41.97 -75.91 9.52
N GLY A 171 41.21 -74.88 9.12
CA GLY A 171 40.97 -74.54 7.71
C GLY A 171 39.57 -74.83 7.19
N GLY A 172 38.54 -74.18 7.76
CA GLY A 172 37.20 -74.19 7.22
C GLY A 172 36.49 -72.87 7.52
N THR A 173 36.04 -72.17 6.49
CA THR A 173 35.06 -71.09 6.59
C THR A 173 33.87 -71.56 7.42
N LEU A 174 33.58 -70.86 8.52
CA LEU A 174 32.34 -71.02 9.28
C LEU A 174 31.15 -70.99 8.31
N PRO A 175 30.18 -71.92 8.39
CA PRO A 175 28.96 -71.81 7.62
C PRO A 175 28.22 -70.53 8.02
N PRO A 176 27.58 -69.82 7.06
CA PRO A 176 26.75 -68.67 7.41
C PRO A 176 25.66 -69.14 8.38
N MET A 177 25.52 -68.45 9.50
CA MET A 177 24.35 -68.57 10.38
C MET A 177 23.09 -68.64 9.52
N ASN A 178 22.31 -69.71 9.66
CA ASN A 178 21.05 -69.92 8.95
C ASN A 178 20.06 -68.81 9.32
N LEU A 179 20.11 -67.69 8.61
CA LEU A 179 19.09 -66.64 8.58
C LEU A 179 17.87 -67.07 7.74
N LEU A 180 17.80 -68.34 7.32
CA LEU A 180 16.87 -68.87 6.32
C LEU A 180 15.38 -68.87 6.74
N ASN A 181 15.04 -68.48 7.97
CA ASN A 181 13.67 -68.53 8.49
C ASN A 181 13.22 -67.25 9.23
N VAL A 182 13.83 -66.10 8.94
CA VAL A 182 13.41 -64.81 9.50
C VAL A 182 12.64 -64.00 8.45
N ASN A 183 11.37 -63.69 8.75
CA ASN A 183 10.59 -62.77 7.93
C ASN A 183 11.04 -61.34 8.19
N PHE A 184 11.06 -60.50 7.16
CA PHE A 184 11.40 -59.09 7.31
C PHE A 184 10.42 -58.20 6.56
N VAL A 185 10.41 -56.93 6.94
CA VAL A 185 9.64 -55.87 6.29
C VAL A 185 10.62 -54.76 5.93
N SER A 186 10.71 -54.44 4.64
CA SER A 186 11.53 -53.35 4.12
C SER A 186 10.66 -52.22 3.58
N GLY A 187 11.10 -50.99 3.78
CA GLY A 187 10.42 -49.81 3.24
C GLY A 187 11.26 -48.56 3.32
N VAL A 188 10.69 -47.47 2.82
CA VAL A 188 11.29 -46.13 2.86
C VAL A 188 10.41 -45.23 3.73
N ILE A 189 11.02 -44.40 4.57
CA ILE A 189 10.32 -43.44 5.42
C ILE A 189 11.07 -42.11 5.48
N ALA A 190 10.34 -41.01 5.70
CA ALA A 190 10.96 -39.71 5.98
C ALA A 190 11.82 -39.76 7.26
N LYS A 191 13.00 -39.13 7.22
CA LYS A 191 13.99 -39.16 8.32
C LYS A 191 13.41 -38.70 9.66
N GLU A 192 12.55 -37.68 9.64
CA GLU A 192 11.90 -37.14 10.86
C GLU A 192 11.00 -38.17 11.56
N LYS A 193 10.31 -39.00 10.78
CA LYS A 193 9.36 -40.00 11.29
C LYS A 193 10.04 -41.30 11.73
N LEU A 194 11.30 -41.50 11.39
CA LEU A 194 12.04 -42.73 11.71
C LEU A 194 12.16 -42.95 13.23
N THR A 195 12.51 -41.90 13.98
CA THR A 195 12.62 -41.97 15.46
C THR A 195 11.28 -42.31 16.13
N ILE A 196 10.16 -41.92 15.51
CA ILE A 196 8.81 -42.22 15.98
C ILE A 196 8.47 -43.69 15.68
N LEU A 197 8.79 -44.15 14.47
CA LEU A 197 8.60 -45.54 14.04
C LEU A 197 9.36 -46.50 14.96
N GLU A 198 10.62 -46.21 15.27
CA GLU A 198 11.43 -47.03 16.18
C GLU A 198 10.79 -47.14 17.57
N ARG A 199 10.35 -46.01 18.17
CA ARG A 199 9.70 -46.00 19.48
C ARG A 199 8.39 -46.79 19.50
N ILE A 200 7.58 -46.68 18.45
CA ILE A 200 6.30 -47.41 18.36
C ILE A 200 6.56 -48.90 18.19
N LEU A 201 7.50 -49.28 17.32
CA LEU A 201 7.87 -50.67 17.09
C LEU A 201 8.51 -51.32 18.33
N TRP A 202 9.37 -50.59 19.04
CA TRP A 202 10.00 -51.08 20.28
C TRP A 202 8.94 -51.40 21.35
N ARG A 203 7.94 -50.54 21.51
CA ARG A 203 6.79 -50.77 22.40
C ARG A 203 5.91 -51.93 21.94
N ALA A 204 5.62 -52.03 20.65
CA ALA A 204 4.76 -53.05 20.07
C ALA A 204 5.38 -54.46 20.11
N LEU A 205 6.71 -54.55 19.94
CA LEU A 205 7.48 -55.80 19.94
C LEU A 205 8.08 -56.13 21.31
N ARG A 206 7.69 -55.40 22.37
CA ARG A 206 8.12 -55.61 23.77
C ARG A 206 9.65 -55.66 23.93
N GLY A 207 10.36 -54.76 23.27
CA GLY A 207 11.83 -54.67 23.34
C GLY A 207 12.60 -55.58 22.38
N ASN A 208 11.93 -56.51 21.68
CA ASN A 208 12.55 -57.41 20.69
C ASN A 208 12.47 -56.80 19.27
N LEU A 209 13.04 -55.61 19.07
CA LEU A 209 13.11 -54.94 17.76
C LEU A 209 14.52 -55.06 17.17
N LEU A 210 14.63 -55.68 16.00
CA LEU A 210 15.83 -55.60 15.16
C LEU A 210 15.51 -54.74 13.92
N LEU A 211 15.79 -53.44 14.05
CA LEU A 211 15.67 -52.43 13.00
C LEU A 211 17.07 -52.14 12.44
N ARG A 212 17.22 -52.16 11.12
CA ARG A 212 18.40 -51.61 10.43
C ARG A 212 17.97 -50.46 9.54
N GLU A 213 18.73 -49.37 9.58
CA GLU A 213 18.49 -48.19 8.75
C GLU A 213 19.68 -47.91 7.83
N ILE A 214 19.38 -47.38 6.65
CA ILE A 214 20.36 -46.81 5.72
C ILE A 214 19.80 -45.48 5.25
N GLU A 215 20.59 -44.43 5.42
CA GLU A 215 20.24 -43.10 4.91
C GLU A 215 20.43 -43.04 3.40
N ILE A 216 19.48 -42.42 2.70
CA ILE A 216 19.63 -42.09 1.28
C ILE A 216 20.33 -40.74 1.19
N GLU A 217 21.51 -40.69 0.57
CA GLU A 217 22.31 -39.46 0.45
C GLU A 217 21.61 -38.39 -0.41
N GLU A 218 20.84 -38.81 -1.41
CA GLU A 218 20.11 -37.91 -2.29
C GLU A 218 18.66 -37.71 -1.78
N PRO A 219 18.22 -36.47 -1.53
CA PRO A 219 16.85 -36.20 -1.12
C PRO A 219 15.89 -36.49 -2.27
N VAL A 220 14.88 -37.32 -2.02
CA VAL A 220 13.90 -37.74 -3.02
C VAL A 220 12.80 -36.67 -3.12
N TYR A 221 12.51 -36.24 -4.34
CA TYR A 221 11.42 -35.30 -4.60
C TYR A 221 10.07 -35.99 -4.38
N ASP A 222 9.27 -35.48 -3.45
CA ASP A 222 7.93 -36.00 -3.22
C ASP A 222 6.89 -35.19 -4.01
N PRO A 223 6.17 -35.79 -4.99
CA PRO A 223 5.20 -35.09 -5.82
C PRO A 223 4.00 -34.55 -5.05
N LYS A 224 3.71 -35.06 -3.84
CA LYS A 224 2.58 -34.59 -3.02
C LYS A 224 2.90 -33.31 -2.24
N SER A 225 4.13 -33.17 -1.77
CA SER A 225 4.55 -32.02 -0.97
C SER A 225 5.28 -30.94 -1.78
N GLY A 226 5.70 -31.28 -3.01
CA GLY A 226 6.48 -30.39 -3.88
C GLY A 226 7.88 -30.07 -3.34
N LYS A 227 8.36 -30.83 -2.34
CA LYS A 227 9.64 -30.63 -1.66
C LYS A 227 10.51 -31.87 -1.77
N SER A 228 11.82 -31.67 -1.82
CA SER A 228 12.80 -32.76 -1.71
C SER A 228 12.96 -33.12 -0.24
N ILE A 229 12.53 -34.33 0.14
CA ILE A 229 12.55 -34.81 1.52
C ILE A 229 13.68 -35.84 1.65
N ALA A 230 14.45 -35.73 2.73
CA ALA A 230 15.43 -36.75 3.10
C ALA A 230 14.68 -38.00 3.59
N LYS A 231 14.84 -39.10 2.85
CA LYS A 231 14.23 -40.40 3.15
C LYS A 231 15.32 -41.38 3.58
N SER A 232 14.95 -42.33 4.45
CA SER A 232 15.82 -43.43 4.89
C SER A 232 15.15 -44.77 4.59
N VAL A 233 15.95 -45.74 4.15
CA VAL A 233 15.54 -47.13 4.00
C VAL A 233 15.60 -47.79 5.37
N PHE A 234 14.55 -48.52 5.73
CA PHE A 234 14.53 -49.33 6.94
C PHE A 234 14.19 -50.79 6.64
N VAL A 235 14.77 -51.70 7.42
CA VAL A 235 14.48 -53.14 7.40
C VAL A 235 14.24 -53.60 8.83
N VAL A 236 13.05 -54.17 9.07
CA VAL A 236 12.65 -54.72 10.37
C VAL A 236 12.58 -56.24 10.26
N PHE A 237 13.32 -56.93 11.11
CA PHE A 237 13.29 -58.39 11.20
C PHE A 237 12.32 -58.84 12.30
N THR A 238 11.38 -59.74 11.97
CA THR A 238 10.41 -60.28 12.94
C THR A 238 10.09 -61.74 12.67
N HIS A 239 9.74 -62.49 13.72
CA HIS A 239 9.30 -63.87 13.60
C HIS A 239 7.77 -63.97 13.77
N GLY A 240 7.08 -64.65 12.84
CA GLY A 240 5.64 -64.88 12.90
C GLY A 240 4.78 -63.93 12.06
N ALA A 241 3.77 -64.49 11.37
CA ALA A 241 2.93 -63.77 10.41
C ALA A 241 2.07 -62.65 11.02
N THR A 242 1.65 -62.80 12.28
CA THR A 242 0.83 -61.81 12.99
C THR A 242 1.63 -60.55 13.36
N LEU A 243 2.91 -60.69 13.69
CA LEU A 243 3.80 -59.57 13.98
C LEU A 243 4.17 -58.82 12.71
N VAL A 244 4.49 -59.53 11.61
CA VAL A 244 4.71 -58.93 10.29
C VAL A 244 3.50 -58.07 9.87
N GLY A 245 2.28 -58.59 10.04
CA GLY A 245 1.05 -57.82 9.75
C GLY A 245 0.89 -56.56 10.61
N LYS A 246 1.30 -56.60 11.88
CA LYS A 246 1.29 -55.40 12.76
C LYS A 246 2.34 -54.38 12.34
N VAL A 247 3.57 -54.83 12.03
CA VAL A 247 4.66 -53.95 11.57
C VAL A 247 4.27 -53.25 10.27
N LYS A 248 3.69 -53.96 9.30
CA LYS A 248 3.19 -53.36 8.05
C LYS A 248 2.17 -52.25 8.30
N ARG A 249 1.16 -52.51 9.13
CA ARG A 249 0.13 -51.50 9.46
C ARG A 249 0.69 -50.27 10.19
N ILE A 250 1.66 -50.46 11.09
CA ILE A 250 2.32 -49.36 11.80
C ILE A 250 3.16 -48.52 10.82
N ALA A 251 3.87 -49.17 9.91
CA ALA A 251 4.65 -48.49 8.88
C ALA A 251 3.76 -47.72 7.91
N GLU A 252 2.69 -48.34 7.40
CA GLU A 252 1.69 -47.68 6.52
C GLU A 252 1.03 -46.48 7.21
N ALA A 253 0.71 -46.57 8.51
CA ALA A 253 0.13 -45.47 9.27
C ALA A 253 1.06 -44.26 9.46
N LEU A 254 2.37 -44.44 9.26
CA LEU A 254 3.37 -43.37 9.34
C LEU A 254 3.76 -42.81 7.95
N ASP A 255 3.01 -43.16 6.90
CA ASP A 255 3.31 -42.87 5.49
C ASP A 255 4.65 -43.47 5.05
N ALA A 256 4.94 -44.71 5.45
CA ALA A 256 6.08 -45.46 4.92
C ALA A 256 5.68 -46.25 3.67
N ASP A 257 6.51 -46.16 2.63
CA ASP A 257 6.32 -46.90 1.38
C ASP A 257 6.99 -48.28 1.52
N LEU A 258 6.16 -49.34 1.55
CA LEU A 258 6.61 -50.72 1.75
C LEU A 258 6.95 -51.39 0.41
N HIS A 259 8.13 -52.00 0.34
CA HIS A 259 8.60 -52.71 -0.85
C HIS A 259 8.96 -54.15 -0.51
N GLN A 260 8.61 -55.07 -1.40
CA GLN A 260 8.99 -56.48 -1.27
C GLN A 260 10.36 -56.68 -1.92
N VAL A 261 11.24 -57.37 -1.21
CA VAL A 261 12.61 -57.69 -1.65
C VAL A 261 12.84 -59.17 -1.38
N ASP A 262 13.51 -59.86 -2.29
CA ASP A 262 13.88 -61.27 -2.09
C ASP A 262 15.08 -61.45 -1.16
N GLN A 263 15.17 -62.60 -0.51
CA GLN A 263 16.30 -62.92 0.39
C GLN A 263 17.56 -63.28 -0.41
N ASP A 264 17.38 -63.96 -1.54
CA ASP A 264 18.49 -64.49 -2.33
C ASP A 264 19.29 -63.36 -3.00
N PRO A 265 20.63 -63.34 -2.85
CA PRO A 265 21.48 -62.35 -3.50
C PRO A 265 21.36 -62.36 -5.04
N ASN A 266 21.21 -63.53 -5.65
CA ASN A 266 21.12 -63.67 -7.11
C ASN A 266 19.79 -63.11 -7.65
N LEU A 267 18.66 -63.45 -7.01
CA LEU A 267 17.34 -62.92 -7.39
C LEU A 267 17.25 -61.40 -7.15
N ARG A 268 17.89 -60.87 -6.09
CA ARG A 268 17.99 -59.42 -5.88
C ARG A 268 18.82 -58.71 -6.94
N ALA A 269 19.89 -59.35 -7.44
CA ALA A 269 20.69 -58.79 -8.52
C ALA A 269 19.87 -58.72 -9.82
N GLU A 270 19.09 -59.76 -10.13
CA GLU A 270 18.16 -59.80 -11.25
C GLU A 270 17.05 -58.73 -11.12
N GLN A 271 16.43 -58.61 -9.94
CA GLN A 271 15.46 -57.55 -9.65
C GLN A 271 16.05 -56.15 -9.80
N LEU A 272 17.30 -55.95 -9.38
CA LEU A 272 17.97 -54.66 -9.52
C LEU A 272 18.22 -54.31 -10.99
N GLU A 273 18.58 -55.29 -11.83
CA GLU A 273 18.76 -55.10 -13.27
C GLU A 273 17.43 -54.76 -13.95
N GLU A 274 16.36 -55.48 -13.63
CA GLU A 274 15.00 -55.22 -14.12
C GLU A 274 14.51 -53.82 -13.74
N VAL A 275 14.68 -53.44 -12.46
CA VAL A 275 14.28 -52.10 -11.96
C VAL A 275 15.09 -51.01 -12.61
N ASN A 276 16.40 -51.19 -12.82
CA ASN A 276 17.21 -50.19 -13.53
C ASN A 276 16.76 -50.03 -15.00
N GLY A 277 16.38 -51.11 -15.68
CA GLY A 277 15.79 -51.04 -17.02
C GLY A 277 14.49 -50.22 -17.04
N ARG A 278 13.56 -50.51 -16.12
CA ARG A 278 12.29 -49.76 -15.98
C ARG A 278 12.49 -48.28 -15.64
N ILE A 279 13.47 -47.96 -14.81
CA ILE A 279 13.82 -46.56 -14.48
C ILE A 279 14.30 -45.83 -15.73
N ALA A 280 15.19 -46.44 -16.53
CA ALA A 280 15.68 -45.82 -17.76
C ALA A 280 14.53 -45.55 -18.76
N ASP A 281 13.60 -46.49 -18.89
CA ASP A 281 12.42 -46.33 -19.73
C ASP A 281 11.52 -45.19 -19.23
N ILE A 282 11.16 -45.18 -17.94
CA ILE A 282 10.31 -44.15 -17.35
C ILE A 282 10.98 -42.76 -17.40
N ASP A 283 12.28 -42.66 -17.13
CA ASP A 283 13.02 -41.41 -17.24
C ASP A 283 12.94 -40.85 -18.67
N SER A 284 13.03 -41.72 -19.68
CA SER A 284 12.90 -41.30 -21.08
C SER A 284 11.48 -40.79 -21.40
N VAL A 285 10.45 -41.43 -20.85
CA VAL A 285 9.04 -41.06 -21.04
C VAL A 285 8.70 -39.77 -20.28
N VAL A 286 9.16 -39.62 -19.04
CA VAL A 286 9.00 -38.40 -18.22
C VAL A 286 9.66 -37.22 -18.93
N LYS A 287 10.90 -37.37 -19.41
CA LYS A 287 11.59 -36.30 -20.17
C LYS A 287 10.82 -35.90 -21.42
N ARG A 288 10.33 -36.86 -22.20
CA ARG A 288 9.50 -36.56 -23.39
C ARG A 288 8.21 -35.84 -23.02
N THR A 289 7.54 -36.29 -21.96
CA THR A 289 6.28 -35.70 -21.48
C THR A 289 6.50 -34.26 -20.99
N GLN A 290 7.54 -34.02 -20.20
CA GLN A 290 7.95 -32.69 -19.74
C GLN A 290 8.24 -31.75 -20.91
N VAL A 291 8.96 -32.22 -21.94
CA VAL A 291 9.20 -31.42 -23.15
C VAL A 291 7.89 -31.10 -23.87
N THR A 292 6.97 -32.05 -24.01
CA THR A 292 5.66 -31.79 -24.62
C THR A 292 4.83 -30.78 -23.83
N VAL A 293 4.82 -30.88 -22.50
CA VAL A 293 4.10 -29.91 -21.65
C VAL A 293 4.74 -28.53 -21.73
N ASN A 294 6.07 -28.45 -21.66
CA ASN A 294 6.78 -27.17 -21.71
C ASN A 294 6.65 -26.49 -23.07
N THR A 295 6.64 -27.25 -24.17
CA THR A 295 6.42 -26.71 -25.52
C THR A 295 5.00 -26.15 -25.67
N GLU A 296 3.97 -26.88 -25.25
CA GLU A 296 2.58 -26.37 -25.24
C GLU A 296 2.43 -25.13 -24.35
N LEU A 297 2.99 -25.16 -23.15
CA LEU A 297 2.96 -24.02 -22.24
C LEU A 297 3.70 -22.81 -22.81
N SER A 298 4.83 -22.99 -23.51
CA SER A 298 5.53 -21.87 -24.15
C SER A 298 4.72 -21.21 -25.27
N LEU A 299 3.95 -22.00 -26.05
CA LEU A 299 3.05 -21.46 -27.07
C LEU A 299 1.93 -20.64 -26.44
N ILE A 300 1.45 -21.07 -25.28
CA ILE A 300 0.42 -20.39 -24.49
C ILE A 300 1.00 -19.13 -23.83
N ALA A 301 2.21 -19.18 -23.27
CA ALA A 301 2.90 -18.06 -22.64
C ALA A 301 3.04 -16.83 -23.56
N ALA A 302 3.15 -17.06 -24.87
CA ALA A 302 3.20 -15.98 -25.86
C ALA A 302 1.86 -15.23 -26.04
N LYS A 303 0.72 -15.84 -25.69
CA LYS A 303 -0.62 -15.31 -25.96
C LYS A 303 -1.48 -15.08 -24.70
N VAL A 304 -1.13 -15.67 -23.57
CA VAL A 304 -1.88 -15.59 -22.29
C VAL A 304 -2.21 -14.15 -21.90
N ASN A 305 -1.23 -13.24 -21.96
CA ASN A 305 -1.46 -11.85 -21.56
C ASN A 305 -2.38 -11.10 -22.54
N ALA A 306 -2.31 -11.41 -23.85
CA ALA A 306 -3.25 -10.86 -24.82
C ALA A 306 -4.68 -11.38 -24.58
N TRP A 307 -4.84 -12.68 -24.27
CA TRP A 307 -6.14 -13.27 -23.92
C TRP A 307 -6.70 -12.71 -22.62
N ALA A 308 -5.85 -12.48 -21.61
CA ALA A 308 -6.25 -11.85 -20.36
C ALA A 308 -6.84 -10.45 -20.58
N VAL A 309 -6.13 -9.61 -21.34
CA VAL A 309 -6.57 -8.24 -21.69
C VAL A 309 -7.90 -8.26 -22.44
N ILE A 310 -8.04 -9.14 -23.44
CA ILE A 310 -9.28 -9.26 -24.22
C ILE A 310 -10.47 -9.67 -23.34
N LEU A 311 -10.30 -10.68 -22.49
CA LEU A 311 -11.36 -11.15 -21.60
C LEU A 311 -11.71 -10.12 -20.53
N ALA A 312 -10.73 -9.37 -20.01
CA ALA A 312 -10.96 -8.28 -19.07
C ALA A 312 -11.77 -7.14 -19.72
N LYS A 313 -11.40 -6.71 -20.92
CA LYS A 313 -12.19 -5.72 -21.70
C LYS A 313 -13.61 -6.21 -21.93
N GLU A 314 -13.79 -7.46 -22.35
CA GLU A 314 -15.13 -7.99 -22.64
C GLU A 314 -16.00 -8.10 -21.38
N LYS A 315 -15.43 -8.55 -20.26
CA LYS A 315 -16.12 -8.59 -18.96
C LYS A 315 -16.58 -7.19 -18.53
N ALA A 316 -15.76 -6.17 -18.78
CA ALA A 316 -16.10 -4.79 -18.49
C ALA A 316 -17.25 -4.26 -19.38
N ILE A 317 -17.29 -4.64 -20.66
CA ILE A 317 -18.38 -4.30 -21.59
C ILE A 317 -19.70 -4.93 -21.12
N TYR A 318 -19.73 -6.24 -20.84
CA TYR A 318 -20.96 -6.86 -20.35
C TYR A 318 -21.33 -6.41 -18.94
N GLY A 319 -20.35 -6.09 -18.09
CA GLY A 319 -20.56 -5.50 -16.77
C GLY A 319 -21.28 -4.16 -16.83
N THR A 320 -20.93 -3.30 -17.80
CA THR A 320 -21.61 -2.02 -18.03
C THR A 320 -22.96 -2.17 -18.72
N LEU A 321 -23.10 -3.07 -19.70
CA LEU A 321 -24.40 -3.41 -20.28
C LEU A 321 -25.41 -3.90 -19.23
N ASN A 322 -24.92 -4.56 -18.17
CA ASN A 322 -25.74 -5.04 -17.06
C ASN A 322 -26.35 -3.92 -16.19
N GLN A 323 -25.84 -2.69 -16.32
CA GLN A 323 -26.35 -1.50 -15.65
C GLN A 323 -27.49 -0.83 -16.43
N PHE A 324 -27.72 -1.23 -17.70
CA PHE A 324 -28.71 -0.61 -18.58
C PHE A 324 -30.09 -1.25 -18.41
N ILE A 325 -31.14 -0.47 -18.66
CA ILE A 325 -32.51 -0.99 -18.71
C ILE A 325 -32.79 -1.51 -20.11
N PHE A 326 -33.31 -2.74 -20.19
CA PHE A 326 -33.79 -3.32 -21.44
C PHE A 326 -35.28 -3.01 -21.63
N ASP A 327 -35.63 -2.33 -22.74
CA ASP A 327 -37.02 -2.12 -23.15
C ASP A 327 -37.45 -3.21 -24.17
N PRO A 328 -38.31 -4.17 -23.80
CA PRO A 328 -38.75 -5.25 -24.68
C PRO A 328 -39.55 -4.76 -25.89
N ARG A 329 -40.23 -3.61 -25.78
CA ARG A 329 -41.14 -3.14 -26.84
C ARG A 329 -40.38 -2.55 -28.01
N ARG A 330 -39.29 -1.85 -27.72
CA ARG A 330 -38.48 -1.12 -28.71
C ARG A 330 -37.20 -1.85 -29.10
N LYS A 331 -36.86 -2.96 -28.40
CA LYS A 331 -35.57 -3.64 -28.52
C LYS A 331 -34.40 -2.65 -28.38
N CYS A 332 -34.52 -1.74 -27.42
CA CYS A 332 -33.53 -0.74 -27.11
C CYS A 332 -33.05 -0.90 -25.67
N LEU A 333 -31.77 -0.62 -25.47
CA LEU A 333 -31.13 -0.45 -24.17
C LEU A 333 -31.15 1.05 -23.84
N ILE A 334 -31.55 1.37 -22.62
CA ILE A 334 -31.54 2.72 -22.07
C ILE A 334 -30.41 2.78 -21.05
N ALA A 335 -29.46 3.68 -21.29
CA ALA A 335 -28.37 3.97 -20.38
C ALA A 335 -28.44 5.43 -19.93
N GLU A 336 -28.09 5.68 -18.67
CA GLU A 336 -27.87 7.03 -18.15
C GLU A 336 -26.43 7.14 -17.66
N GLY A 337 -25.77 8.24 -17.98
CA GLY A 337 -24.39 8.47 -17.58
C GLY A 337 -24.05 9.95 -17.44
N TRP A 338 -23.06 10.22 -16.60
CA TRP A 338 -22.49 11.55 -16.46
C TRP A 338 -21.38 11.76 -17.48
N VAL A 339 -21.43 12.88 -18.20
CA VAL A 339 -20.44 13.28 -19.19
C VAL A 339 -20.00 14.73 -18.93
N PRO A 340 -18.72 15.08 -19.07
CA PRO A 340 -18.30 16.47 -19.10
C PRO A 340 -18.98 17.20 -20.25
N THR A 341 -19.51 18.40 -19.99
CA THR A 341 -20.31 19.14 -20.98
C THR A 341 -19.52 19.48 -22.25
N ASP A 342 -18.20 19.64 -22.13
CA ASP A 342 -17.30 19.87 -23.27
C ASP A 342 -17.16 18.64 -24.18
N ASP A 343 -17.32 17.43 -23.63
CA ASP A 343 -17.02 16.17 -24.31
C ASP A 343 -18.27 15.53 -24.93
N ILE A 344 -19.46 16.12 -24.77
CA ILE A 344 -20.72 15.60 -25.36
C ILE A 344 -20.62 15.49 -26.88
N ALA A 345 -20.01 16.47 -27.55
CA ALA A 345 -19.84 16.45 -29.01
C ALA A 345 -18.97 15.29 -29.48
N SER A 346 -17.94 14.93 -28.70
CA SER A 346 -17.08 13.77 -29.00
C SER A 346 -17.88 12.47 -28.95
N VAL A 347 -18.70 12.29 -27.91
CA VAL A 347 -19.55 11.12 -27.74
C VAL A 347 -20.55 10.99 -28.91
N GLN A 348 -21.21 12.10 -29.30
CA GLN A 348 -22.14 12.11 -30.43
C GLN A 348 -21.43 11.69 -31.73
N SER A 349 -20.25 12.26 -32.02
CA SER A 349 -19.51 11.93 -33.24
C SER A 349 -19.11 10.45 -33.33
N THR A 350 -18.80 9.83 -32.19
CA THR A 350 -18.47 8.40 -32.13
C THR A 350 -19.71 7.53 -32.31
N LEU A 351 -20.84 7.91 -31.71
CA LEU A 351 -22.13 7.23 -31.92
C LEU A 351 -22.58 7.26 -33.39
N ASP A 352 -22.41 8.41 -34.06
CA ASP A 352 -22.72 8.57 -35.49
C ASP A 352 -21.81 7.68 -36.35
N THR A 353 -20.51 7.63 -36.02
CA THR A 353 -19.53 6.79 -36.74
C THR A 353 -19.87 5.30 -36.62
N ILE A 354 -20.30 4.83 -35.45
CA ILE A 354 -20.68 3.43 -35.24
C ILE A 354 -21.98 3.12 -36.00
N THR A 355 -22.96 4.01 -35.93
CA THR A 355 -24.23 3.86 -36.66
C THR A 355 -23.98 3.75 -38.17
N ALA A 356 -23.06 4.58 -38.69
CA ALA A 356 -22.66 4.54 -40.10
C ALA A 356 -21.94 3.23 -40.48
N ASN A 357 -21.09 2.69 -39.59
CA ASN A 357 -20.35 1.46 -39.85
C ASN A 357 -21.21 0.19 -39.76
N SER A 358 -22.19 0.16 -38.85
CA SER A 358 -23.04 -1.01 -38.62
C SER A 358 -24.22 -1.11 -39.61
N GLY A 359 -24.49 -0.06 -40.40
CA GLY A 359 -25.54 -0.07 -41.42
C GLY A 359 -26.98 -0.18 -40.88
N VAL A 360 -27.19 0.10 -39.59
CA VAL A 360 -28.49 0.02 -38.92
C VAL A 360 -29.24 1.33 -39.10
N GLU A 361 -30.52 1.26 -39.51
CA GLU A 361 -31.35 2.45 -39.76
C GLU A 361 -31.72 3.23 -38.48
N VAL A 362 -31.66 2.59 -37.32
CA VAL A 362 -31.98 3.22 -36.03
C VAL A 362 -30.75 3.94 -35.48
N SER A 363 -30.73 5.26 -35.61
CA SER A 363 -29.72 6.12 -34.99
C SER A 363 -29.76 6.02 -33.47
N SER A 364 -28.61 5.82 -32.84
CA SER A 364 -28.49 5.97 -31.39
C SER A 364 -28.76 7.44 -31.00
N ILE A 365 -29.70 7.65 -30.07
CA ILE A 365 -30.11 9.00 -29.68
C ILE A 365 -29.45 9.35 -28.35
N LEU A 366 -28.74 10.46 -28.35
CA LEU A 366 -28.17 11.08 -27.14
C LEU A 366 -29.07 12.25 -26.73
N ASN A 367 -29.67 12.16 -25.53
CA ASN A 367 -30.49 13.23 -24.96
C ASN A 367 -29.86 13.77 -23.67
N GLU A 368 -29.83 15.09 -23.50
CA GLU A 368 -29.39 15.72 -22.25
C GLU A 368 -30.59 15.86 -21.30
N LEU A 369 -30.47 15.33 -20.08
CA LEU A 369 -31.51 15.40 -19.07
C LEU A 369 -31.15 16.43 -18.01
N ALA A 370 -32.10 17.32 -17.71
CA ALA A 370 -32.05 18.14 -16.51
C ALA A 370 -32.42 17.28 -15.30
N THR A 371 -31.54 17.23 -14.29
CA THR A 371 -31.74 16.46 -13.06
C THR A 371 -31.37 17.27 -11.83
N ASN A 372 -32.01 16.96 -10.70
CA ASN A 372 -31.68 17.50 -9.38
C ASN A 372 -30.65 16.63 -8.63
N LYS A 373 -30.17 15.53 -9.23
CA LYS A 373 -29.16 14.65 -8.61
C LYS A 373 -27.78 15.31 -8.58
N THR A 374 -26.99 15.02 -7.56
CA THR A 374 -25.62 15.52 -7.43
C THR A 374 -24.70 14.84 -8.46
N PRO A 375 -24.10 15.60 -9.39
CA PRO A 375 -23.14 15.06 -10.35
C PRO A 375 -21.80 14.71 -9.69
N PRO A 376 -21.03 13.80 -10.28
CA PRO A 376 -19.68 13.51 -9.84
C PRO A 376 -18.71 14.67 -10.12
N THR A 377 -17.66 14.76 -9.32
CA THR A 377 -16.62 15.79 -9.45
C THR A 377 -15.45 15.25 -10.28
N PHE A 378 -15.07 16.02 -11.30
CA PHE A 378 -13.97 15.71 -12.20
C PHE A 378 -12.98 16.87 -12.24
N HIS A 379 -11.71 16.56 -12.00
CA HIS A 379 -10.60 17.48 -12.17
C HIS A 379 -9.74 17.01 -13.33
N ARG A 380 -9.55 17.88 -14.34
CA ARG A 380 -8.61 17.63 -15.43
C ARG A 380 -7.19 17.72 -14.85
N VAL A 381 -6.55 16.58 -14.65
CA VAL A 381 -5.19 16.50 -14.12
C VAL A 381 -4.19 16.31 -15.25
N ASN A 382 -3.13 17.10 -15.22
CA ASN A 382 -1.93 16.81 -15.99
C ASN A 382 -1.05 15.87 -15.17
N LYS A 383 -0.05 15.29 -15.85
CA LYS A 383 0.99 14.47 -15.24
C LYS A 383 1.69 15.08 -14.02
N PHE A 384 1.77 16.42 -13.96
CA PHE A 384 2.33 17.15 -12.82
C PHE A 384 1.33 17.27 -11.65
N THR A 385 0.07 17.57 -11.96
CA THR A 385 -0.96 17.85 -10.94
C THR A 385 -1.64 16.60 -10.40
N SER A 386 -1.57 15.47 -11.12
CA SER A 386 -2.21 14.21 -10.72
C SER A 386 -1.74 13.72 -9.36
N ALA A 387 -0.44 13.82 -9.07
CA ALA A 387 0.13 13.40 -7.78
C ALA A 387 -0.41 14.24 -6.62
N PHE A 388 -0.49 15.57 -6.79
CA PHE A 388 -1.03 16.46 -5.77
C PHE A 388 -2.53 16.25 -5.58
N GLN A 389 -3.27 16.03 -6.67
CA GLN A 389 -4.70 15.75 -6.62
C GLN A 389 -4.98 14.43 -5.89
N ALA A 390 -4.22 13.37 -6.17
CA ALA A 390 -4.38 12.08 -5.49
C ALA A 390 -4.25 12.20 -3.97
N ILE A 391 -3.32 13.03 -3.48
CA ILE A 391 -3.15 13.29 -2.04
C ILE A 391 -4.36 14.01 -1.43
N VAL A 392 -5.00 14.91 -2.18
CA VAL A 392 -6.21 15.60 -1.73
C VAL A 392 -7.41 14.65 -1.74
N ASP A 393 -7.57 13.87 -2.80
CA ASP A 393 -8.70 12.94 -2.98
C ASP A 393 -8.68 11.81 -1.93
N VAL A 394 -7.51 11.46 -1.37
CA VAL A 394 -7.39 10.52 -0.24
C VAL A 394 -8.08 11.03 1.03
N TYR A 395 -8.12 12.35 1.24
CA TYR A 395 -8.83 12.92 2.40
C TYR A 395 -10.33 12.84 2.21
N ALA A 396 -10.83 13.43 1.12
CA ALA A 396 -12.19 13.25 0.64
C ALA A 396 -12.30 13.80 -0.79
N VAL A 397 -13.40 13.50 -1.46
CA VAL A 397 -13.68 14.03 -2.80
C VAL A 397 -14.42 15.36 -2.68
N ALA A 398 -13.96 16.38 -3.42
CA ALA A 398 -14.60 17.69 -3.45
C ALA A 398 -16.05 17.65 -3.94
N THR A 399 -16.90 18.52 -3.42
CA THR A 399 -18.28 18.65 -3.90
C THR A 399 -18.31 19.28 -5.30
N TYR A 400 -19.43 19.10 -6.03
CA TYR A 400 -19.50 19.54 -7.42
C TYR A 400 -19.41 21.05 -7.55
N ARG A 401 -18.47 21.53 -8.39
CA ARG A 401 -18.14 22.95 -8.61
C ARG A 401 -17.66 23.70 -7.36
N GLU A 402 -17.10 22.98 -6.40
CA GLU A 402 -16.34 23.56 -5.29
C GLU A 402 -14.92 23.98 -5.73
N VAL A 403 -14.31 24.91 -5.00
CA VAL A 403 -12.89 25.25 -5.18
C VAL A 403 -12.01 24.02 -4.86
N ASN A 404 -11.17 23.63 -5.82
CA ASN A 404 -10.26 22.50 -5.65
C ASN A 404 -9.09 22.85 -4.69
N PRO A 405 -8.91 22.12 -3.57
CA PRO A 405 -7.77 22.31 -2.66
C PRO A 405 -6.42 21.97 -3.28
N GLY A 406 -6.39 21.12 -4.32
CA GLY A 406 -5.19 20.62 -4.97
C GLY A 406 -4.35 21.73 -5.60
N LEU A 407 -4.98 22.79 -6.12
CA LEU A 407 -4.26 23.87 -6.80
C LEU A 407 -3.35 24.67 -5.83
N PRO A 408 -3.85 25.18 -4.68
CA PRO A 408 -2.98 25.74 -3.64
C PRO A 408 -1.93 24.76 -3.12
N THR A 409 -2.33 23.50 -2.93
CA THR A 409 -1.50 22.45 -2.35
C THR A 409 -0.21 22.23 -3.14
N ILE A 410 -0.21 22.44 -4.47
CA ILE A 410 0.99 22.35 -5.31
C ILE A 410 2.17 23.15 -4.76
N VAL A 411 1.92 24.35 -4.22
CA VAL A 411 2.98 25.24 -3.71
C VAL A 411 3.04 25.21 -2.19
N THR A 412 1.90 25.26 -1.51
CA THR A 412 1.86 25.38 -0.04
C THR A 412 2.36 24.11 0.66
N PHE A 413 2.12 22.93 0.10
CA PHE A 413 2.54 21.67 0.71
C PHE A 413 4.06 21.48 0.71
N PRO A 414 4.76 21.62 -0.44
CA PRO A 414 6.21 21.54 -0.46
C PRO A 414 6.89 22.67 0.33
N PHE A 415 6.26 23.86 0.40
CA PHE A 415 6.79 24.98 1.17
C PHE A 415 6.69 24.77 2.69
N MET A 416 5.57 24.26 3.20
CA MET A 416 5.43 23.93 4.63
C MET A 416 6.37 22.80 5.04
N PHE A 417 6.58 21.82 4.15
CA PHE A 417 7.62 20.82 4.33
C PHE A 417 9.01 21.45 4.44
N ALA A 418 9.35 22.39 3.55
CA ALA A 418 10.66 23.03 3.53
C ALA A 418 10.99 23.81 4.82
N ILE A 419 9.98 24.40 5.49
CA ILE A 419 10.17 25.06 6.80
C ILE A 419 10.59 24.06 7.87
N MET A 420 10.01 22.86 7.87
CA MET A 420 10.36 21.76 8.78
C MET A 420 11.71 21.14 8.43
N PHE A 421 11.96 20.93 7.14
CA PHE A 421 13.12 20.25 6.59
C PHE A 421 14.09 21.25 5.93
N GLY A 422 14.47 22.29 6.67
CA GLY A 422 15.27 23.40 6.16
C GLY A 422 16.78 23.15 6.28
N ASP A 423 17.35 22.34 5.40
CA ASP A 423 18.81 22.14 5.26
C ASP A 423 19.16 22.09 3.76
N LEU A 424 20.14 22.88 3.35
CA LEU A 424 20.57 22.94 1.95
C LEU A 424 21.15 21.61 1.46
N GLY A 425 21.93 20.92 2.30
CA GLY A 425 22.60 19.67 1.96
C GLY A 425 21.61 18.53 1.80
N HIS A 426 20.70 18.37 2.77
CA HIS A 426 19.65 17.35 2.69
C HIS A 426 18.66 17.63 1.56
N GLY A 427 18.25 18.90 1.37
CA GLY A 427 17.40 19.31 0.25
C GLY A 427 18.05 19.03 -1.11
N PHE A 428 19.36 19.20 -1.22
CA PHE A 428 20.11 18.85 -2.44
C PHE A 428 20.07 17.35 -2.73
N ILE A 429 20.33 16.48 -1.73
CA ILE A 429 20.25 15.02 -1.89
C ILE A 429 18.84 14.59 -2.32
N LEU A 430 17.81 15.13 -1.66
CA LEU A 430 16.41 14.84 -1.99
C LEU A 430 16.07 15.28 -3.43
N SER A 431 16.52 16.48 -3.83
CA SER A 431 16.30 16.99 -5.19
C SER A 431 17.00 16.16 -6.25
N LEU A 432 18.21 15.65 -5.98
CA LEU A 432 18.96 14.80 -6.89
C LEU A 432 18.29 13.44 -7.07
N ALA A 433 17.82 12.82 -5.97
CA ALA A 433 17.06 11.57 -6.00
C ALA A 433 15.76 11.73 -6.79
N ALA A 434 15.01 12.80 -6.55
CA ALA A 434 13.78 13.09 -7.29
C ALA A 434 14.05 13.36 -8.78
N LEU A 435 15.11 14.11 -9.11
CA LEU A 435 15.50 14.39 -10.48
C LEU A 435 15.92 13.12 -11.24
N ALA A 436 16.60 12.17 -10.57
CA ALA A 436 16.91 10.87 -11.16
C ALA A 436 15.65 10.07 -11.55
N LEU A 437 14.60 10.11 -10.72
CA LEU A 437 13.30 9.49 -11.01
C LEU A 437 12.58 10.18 -12.18
N VAL A 438 12.68 11.50 -12.28
CA VAL A 438 12.06 12.29 -13.36
C VAL A 438 12.79 12.10 -14.70
N LEU A 439 14.12 12.01 -14.72
CA LEU A 439 14.88 11.81 -15.96
C LEU A 439 14.70 10.40 -16.55
N ASN A 440 14.63 9.37 -15.69
CA ASN A 440 14.54 7.98 -16.12
C ASN A 440 13.11 7.46 -16.29
N GLU A 441 12.16 8.36 -16.50
CA GLU A 441 10.74 8.07 -16.41
C GLU A 441 10.26 6.94 -17.32
N LYS A 442 10.63 6.96 -18.61
CA LYS A 442 10.18 5.96 -19.60
C LYS A 442 10.70 4.56 -19.31
N LYS A 443 11.89 4.45 -18.71
CA LYS A 443 12.48 3.16 -18.33
C LYS A 443 11.79 2.63 -17.09
N ILE A 444 11.57 3.50 -16.10
CA ILE A 444 10.95 3.14 -14.82
C ILE A 444 9.44 2.90 -14.95
N ALA A 445 8.79 3.47 -15.96
CA ALA A 445 7.39 3.16 -16.27
C ALA A 445 7.16 1.71 -16.74
N LYS A 446 8.19 1.05 -17.28
CA LYS A 446 8.09 -0.32 -17.82
C LYS A 446 8.54 -1.42 -16.85
N LEU A 447 9.11 -1.04 -15.71
CA LEU A 447 9.58 -1.99 -14.69
C LEU A 447 8.41 -2.31 -13.75
N LYS A 448 8.26 -3.59 -13.38
CA LYS A 448 7.41 -4.00 -12.25
C LYS A 448 7.90 -3.30 -10.99
N ARG A 449 6.97 -2.76 -10.21
CA ARG A 449 7.28 -1.90 -9.07
C ARG A 449 6.89 -2.57 -7.77
N ASP A 450 7.76 -2.45 -6.79
CA ASP A 450 7.38 -2.64 -5.40
C ASP A 450 6.46 -1.48 -4.97
N GLU A 451 5.51 -1.75 -4.07
CA GLU A 451 4.50 -0.78 -3.61
C GLU A 451 5.12 0.54 -3.13
N ILE A 452 6.22 0.46 -2.37
CA ILE A 452 6.94 1.64 -1.86
C ILE A 452 7.56 2.45 -3.00
N PHE A 453 8.10 1.76 -3.99
CA PHE A 453 8.73 2.41 -5.15
C PHE A 453 7.69 3.04 -6.08
N ASP A 454 6.49 2.46 -6.17
CA ASP A 454 5.37 3.05 -6.90
C ASP A 454 4.84 4.32 -6.23
N MET A 455 4.75 4.34 -4.89
CA MET A 455 4.43 5.55 -4.13
C MET A 455 5.47 6.65 -4.37
N ALA A 456 6.77 6.32 -4.36
CA ALA A 456 7.83 7.29 -4.64
C ALA A 456 7.80 7.80 -6.10
N TYR A 457 7.48 6.93 -7.07
CA TYR A 457 7.42 7.31 -8.48
C TYR A 457 6.20 8.18 -8.81
N SER A 458 5.02 7.82 -8.29
CA SER A 458 3.80 8.61 -8.47
C SER A 458 3.98 10.02 -7.88
N GLY A 459 4.64 10.12 -6.73
CA GLY A 459 5.00 11.37 -6.06
C GLY A 459 6.26 12.10 -6.57
N ARG A 460 6.86 11.72 -7.71
CA ARG A 460 8.18 12.25 -8.13
C ARG A 460 8.27 13.78 -8.24
N TYR A 461 7.20 14.43 -8.72
CA TYR A 461 7.16 15.89 -8.84
C TYR A 461 7.03 16.58 -7.49
N ILE A 462 6.37 15.93 -6.53
CA ILE A 462 6.21 16.41 -5.16
C ILE A 462 7.57 16.41 -4.47
N LEU A 463 8.29 15.29 -4.54
CA LEU A 463 9.64 15.16 -3.98
C LEU A 463 10.62 16.19 -4.58
N LEU A 464 10.52 16.44 -5.89
CA LEU A 464 11.34 17.44 -6.56
C LEU A 464 11.07 18.85 -6.01
N LEU A 465 9.79 19.24 -5.89
CA LEU A 465 9.42 20.57 -5.38
C LEU A 465 9.81 20.73 -3.90
N MET A 466 9.65 19.66 -3.10
CA MET A 466 10.06 19.60 -1.69
C MET A 466 11.57 19.82 -1.55
N GLY A 467 12.38 19.14 -2.37
CA GLY A 467 13.83 19.32 -2.38
C GLY A 467 14.25 20.75 -2.77
N VAL A 468 13.63 21.33 -3.80
CA VAL A 468 13.94 22.70 -4.25
C VAL A 468 13.58 23.75 -3.20
N PHE A 469 12.40 23.67 -2.58
CA PHE A 469 12.04 24.61 -1.51
C PHE A 469 12.81 24.36 -0.22
N SER A 470 13.17 23.11 0.09
CA SER A 470 14.07 22.78 1.20
C SER A 470 15.44 23.43 1.00
N MET A 471 16.02 23.41 -0.21
CA MET A 471 17.25 24.14 -0.52
C MET A 471 17.08 25.65 -0.31
N TYR A 472 15.99 26.25 -0.79
CA TYR A 472 15.71 27.67 -0.57
C TYR A 472 15.62 28.03 0.92
N THR A 473 14.92 27.20 1.71
CA THR A 473 14.75 27.43 3.14
C THR A 473 16.03 27.15 3.92
N GLY A 474 16.82 26.16 3.52
CA GLY A 474 18.15 25.88 4.07
C GLY A 474 19.12 27.05 3.85
N LEU A 475 19.07 27.70 2.69
CA LEU A 475 19.80 28.95 2.46
C LEU A 475 19.30 30.09 3.36
N LEU A 476 18.00 30.18 3.61
CA LEU A 476 17.43 31.20 4.51
C LEU A 476 17.83 30.94 5.98
N TYR A 477 17.86 29.69 6.41
CA TYR A 477 18.38 29.30 7.72
C TYR A 477 19.91 29.34 7.80
N ASN A 478 20.58 29.49 6.65
CA ASN A 478 22.03 29.47 6.53
C ASN A 478 22.63 28.20 7.16
N ASP A 479 22.10 27.04 6.80
CA ASP A 479 22.52 25.73 7.31
C ASP A 479 22.74 24.73 6.16
N VAL A 480 23.92 24.11 6.16
CA VAL A 480 24.37 23.08 5.21
C VAL A 480 25.03 21.97 6.00
N PHE A 481 24.38 20.82 6.12
CA PHE A 481 24.90 19.68 6.90
C PHE A 481 25.40 20.11 8.29
N SER A 482 24.63 20.94 9.01
CA SER A 482 24.95 21.54 10.32
C SER A 482 26.01 22.64 10.35
N ARG A 483 26.44 23.17 9.20
CA ARG A 483 27.42 24.27 9.09
C ARG A 483 26.85 25.47 8.38
N SER A 484 27.23 26.67 8.83
CA SER A 484 26.82 27.93 8.20
C SER A 484 27.68 28.27 6.98
N LEU A 485 27.06 28.89 5.97
CA LEU A 485 27.78 29.50 4.85
C LEU A 485 28.13 30.96 5.15
N THR A 486 29.40 31.32 4.99
CA THR A 486 29.88 32.70 5.07
C THR A 486 29.84 33.36 3.69
N LEU A 487 28.63 33.57 3.14
CA LEU A 487 28.45 34.16 1.80
C LEU A 487 28.59 35.68 1.78
N PHE A 488 28.03 36.36 2.80
CA PHE A 488 28.09 37.83 2.91
C PHE A 488 28.88 38.26 4.14
N LYS A 489 29.21 39.55 4.20
CA LYS A 489 29.82 40.15 5.40
C LYS A 489 28.81 40.08 6.57
N SER A 490 29.26 39.53 7.69
CA SER A 490 28.51 39.47 8.95
C SER A 490 28.08 40.87 9.39
N GLY A 491 26.85 40.99 9.91
CA GLY A 491 26.33 42.18 10.57
C GLY A 491 26.83 42.35 12.00
N TRP A 492 27.60 41.37 12.50
CA TRP A 492 28.24 41.36 13.81
C TRP A 492 29.75 41.43 13.67
N ALA A 493 30.37 42.31 14.47
CA ALA A 493 31.81 42.42 14.60
C ALA A 493 32.25 41.94 15.99
N TRP A 494 33.24 41.04 16.00
CA TRP A 494 33.90 40.60 17.23
C TRP A 494 34.84 41.70 17.75
N PRO A 495 35.05 41.81 19.08
CA PRO A 495 36.04 42.72 19.66
C PRO A 495 37.45 42.45 19.14
N SER A 496 38.35 43.44 19.14
CA SER A 496 39.70 43.30 18.54
C SER A 496 40.75 42.65 19.44
N HIS A 497 40.51 42.57 20.75
CA HIS A 497 41.39 41.94 21.73
C HIS A 497 40.56 41.10 22.70
N TRP A 498 40.98 39.86 22.96
CA TRP A 498 40.38 38.95 23.93
C TRP A 498 41.43 37.96 24.44
N GLU A 499 41.27 37.47 25.67
CA GLU A 499 42.07 36.36 26.20
C GLU A 499 41.38 35.01 25.95
N GLU A 500 42.17 33.93 25.85
CA GLU A 500 41.64 32.59 25.57
C GLU A 500 40.86 32.07 26.79
N GLY A 501 39.53 32.00 26.67
CA GLY A 501 38.61 31.59 27.73
C GLY A 501 37.64 32.67 28.23
N GLU A 502 37.74 33.90 27.74
CA GLU A 502 36.80 34.98 28.08
C GLU A 502 35.49 34.91 27.26
N THR A 503 34.38 35.29 27.90
CA THR A 503 33.08 35.42 27.22
C THR A 503 33.02 36.74 26.45
N ILE A 504 33.09 36.65 25.12
CA ILE A 504 33.04 37.83 24.23
C ILE A 504 31.63 38.11 23.74
N ILE A 505 31.28 39.39 23.67
CA ILE A 505 30.00 39.88 23.14
C ILE A 505 30.27 40.60 21.82
N ALA A 506 29.62 40.18 20.74
CA ALA A 506 29.74 40.84 19.45
C ALA A 506 28.95 42.17 19.41
N HIS A 507 29.48 43.16 18.71
CA HIS A 507 28.78 44.43 18.47
C HIS A 507 28.05 44.41 17.13
N LYS A 508 26.82 44.91 17.11
CA LYS A 508 25.99 45.03 15.89
C LYS A 508 26.52 46.18 15.04
N VAL A 509 27.09 45.86 13.87
CA VAL A 509 27.62 46.82 12.89
C VAL A 509 26.70 46.97 11.67
N GLY A 510 25.80 46.01 11.45
CA GLY A 510 24.88 46.04 10.31
C GLY A 510 23.81 44.94 10.38
N THR A 511 23.14 44.72 9.26
CA THR A 511 22.18 43.63 9.08
C THR A 511 22.67 42.73 7.96
N TYR A 512 22.45 41.42 8.11
CA TYR A 512 22.83 40.43 7.10
C TYR A 512 21.85 40.49 5.92
N ALA A 513 22.35 40.41 4.69
CA ALA A 513 21.55 40.68 3.49
C ALA A 513 20.55 39.56 3.18
N PHE A 514 20.86 38.30 3.48
CA PHE A 514 20.04 37.16 3.10
C PHE A 514 20.17 36.00 4.10
N GLY A 515 19.09 35.69 4.83
CA GLY A 515 19.05 34.59 5.79
C GLY A 515 19.60 34.93 7.18
N LEU A 516 19.91 33.89 7.96
CA LEU A 516 20.51 34.03 9.28
C LEU A 516 22.02 34.35 9.17
N ASP A 517 22.50 35.21 10.06
CA ASP A 517 23.92 35.60 10.06
C ASP A 517 24.80 34.42 10.47
N SER A 518 25.87 34.18 9.71
CA SER A 518 26.89 33.17 9.98
C SER A 518 27.58 33.33 11.35
N ALA A 519 27.62 34.55 11.90
CA ALA A 519 28.22 34.82 13.21
C ALA A 519 27.49 34.15 14.39
N TRP A 520 26.25 33.69 14.20
CA TRP A 520 25.51 32.92 15.22
C TRP A 520 25.98 31.46 15.31
N HIS A 521 26.77 30.97 14.36
CA HIS A 521 27.26 29.61 14.39
C HIS A 521 28.32 29.45 15.50
N GLY A 522 28.09 28.51 16.41
CA GLY A 522 29.01 28.21 17.53
C GLY A 522 28.86 29.11 18.76
N THR A 523 27.91 30.06 18.78
CA THR A 523 27.66 30.87 19.98
C THR A 523 26.82 30.11 21.01
N GLU A 524 27.09 30.33 22.31
CA GLU A 524 26.35 29.68 23.41
C GLU A 524 24.85 30.02 23.40
N ASN A 525 24.50 31.22 22.90
CA ASN A 525 23.14 31.75 22.86
C ASN A 525 22.41 31.54 21.52
N ASN A 526 22.97 30.78 20.57
CA ASN A 526 22.36 30.53 19.27
C ASN A 526 20.96 29.90 19.40
N LEU A 527 20.81 28.90 20.28
CA LEU A 527 19.54 28.22 20.50
C LEU A 527 18.46 29.18 21.03
N LEU A 528 18.81 30.17 21.85
CA LEU A 528 17.86 31.14 22.38
C LEU A 528 17.30 32.04 21.27
N PHE A 529 18.17 32.52 20.38
CA PHE A 529 17.79 33.36 19.25
C PHE A 529 16.98 32.59 18.20
N THR A 530 17.50 31.45 17.75
CA THR A 530 16.86 30.63 16.70
C THR A 530 15.51 30.07 17.14
N ASN A 531 15.37 29.68 18.41
CA ASN A 531 14.08 29.24 18.96
C ASN A 531 13.04 30.38 18.90
N SER A 532 13.38 31.58 19.39
CA SER A 532 12.46 32.73 19.34
C SER A 532 12.05 33.10 17.91
N TYR A 533 13.00 33.04 16.97
CA TYR A 533 12.76 33.32 15.56
C TYR A 533 11.84 32.28 14.92
N LYS A 534 12.19 30.98 15.00
CA LYS A 534 11.45 29.90 14.35
C LYS A 534 10.04 29.74 14.93
N MET A 535 9.85 29.92 16.25
CA MET A 535 8.53 29.89 16.87
C MET A 535 7.60 30.99 16.31
N LYS A 536 8.12 32.22 16.17
CA LYS A 536 7.34 33.34 15.60
C LYS A 536 7.06 33.17 14.11
N LEU A 537 8.04 32.67 13.35
CA LEU A 537 7.88 32.34 11.93
C LEU A 537 6.75 31.32 11.73
N SER A 538 6.71 30.26 12.56
CA SER A 538 5.67 29.23 12.55
C SER A 538 4.27 29.81 12.76
N ILE A 539 4.09 30.71 13.75
CA ILE A 539 2.80 31.36 14.01
C ILE A 539 2.38 32.25 12.83
N LEU A 540 3.30 33.06 12.28
CA LEU A 540 2.99 33.94 11.15
C LEU A 540 2.61 33.15 9.89
N MET A 541 3.38 32.12 9.56
CA MET A 541 3.09 31.26 8.41
C MET A 541 1.78 30.50 8.57
N GLY A 542 1.51 29.99 9.78
CA GLY A 542 0.25 29.33 10.09
C GLY A 542 -0.95 30.26 9.96
N PHE A 543 -0.86 31.48 10.49
CA PHE A 543 -1.91 32.49 10.38
C PHE A 543 -2.18 32.89 8.92
N ILE A 544 -1.14 33.13 8.12
CA ILE A 544 -1.28 33.46 6.70
C ILE A 544 -1.95 32.31 5.94
N HIS A 545 -1.48 31.06 6.15
CA HIS A 545 -2.04 29.88 5.50
C HIS A 545 -3.53 29.69 5.86
N MET A 546 -3.87 29.75 7.15
CA MET A 546 -5.25 29.62 7.61
C MET A 546 -6.17 30.70 7.08
N THR A 547 -5.70 31.95 7.04
CA THR A 547 -6.50 33.08 6.53
C THR A 547 -6.71 32.95 5.03
N TYR A 548 -5.65 32.56 4.29
CA TYR A 548 -5.73 32.30 2.86
C TYR A 548 -6.74 31.20 2.53
N SER A 549 -6.69 30.07 3.23
CA SER A 549 -7.65 28.97 3.03
C SER A 549 -9.08 29.36 3.40
N TYR A 550 -9.26 30.18 4.44
CA TYR A 550 -10.59 30.67 4.81
C TYR A 550 -11.21 31.57 3.73
N MET A 551 -10.40 32.27 2.92
CA MET A 551 -10.92 33.05 1.79
C MET A 551 -11.57 32.18 0.71
N PHE A 552 -11.22 30.89 0.59
CA PHE A 552 -11.90 30.00 -0.36
C PHE A 552 -13.35 29.72 0.03
N SER A 553 -13.68 29.76 1.33
CA SER A 553 -15.06 29.68 1.80
C SER A 553 -15.92 30.83 1.24
N LEU A 554 -15.36 32.05 1.15
CA LEU A 554 -16.03 33.19 0.52
C LEU A 554 -16.24 32.97 -0.99
N VAL A 555 -15.23 32.45 -1.69
CA VAL A 555 -15.31 32.17 -3.13
C VAL A 555 -16.40 31.13 -3.40
N ASN A 556 -16.46 30.06 -2.60
CA ASN A 556 -17.51 29.04 -2.67
C ASN A 556 -18.89 29.66 -2.43
N ALA A 557 -19.06 30.43 -1.35
CA ALA A 557 -20.33 31.06 -1.00
C ALA A 557 -20.83 32.05 -2.07
N LEU A 558 -19.91 32.79 -2.71
CA LEU A 558 -20.21 33.69 -3.82
C LEU A 558 -20.61 32.91 -5.07
N HIS A 559 -19.90 31.83 -5.40
CA HIS A 559 -20.17 31.00 -6.57
C HIS A 559 -21.53 30.26 -6.47
N PHE A 560 -21.83 29.68 -5.30
CA PHE A 560 -23.14 29.04 -5.05
C PHE A 560 -24.28 30.03 -4.79
N LYS A 561 -24.00 31.35 -4.82
CA LYS A 561 -24.97 32.43 -4.59
C LYS A 561 -25.77 32.26 -3.29
N LYS A 562 -25.10 31.87 -2.19
CA LYS A 562 -25.69 31.75 -0.85
C LYS A 562 -25.29 32.95 0.01
N PRO A 563 -26.02 34.10 -0.05
CA PRO A 563 -25.65 35.30 0.71
C PRO A 563 -25.74 35.09 2.23
N ILE A 564 -26.53 34.11 2.68
CA ILE A 564 -26.69 33.78 4.10
C ILE A 564 -25.41 33.21 4.71
N ASP A 565 -24.65 32.40 3.97
CA ASP A 565 -23.40 31.81 4.49
C ASP A 565 -22.29 32.87 4.59
N ILE A 566 -22.33 33.89 3.72
CA ILE A 566 -21.41 35.02 3.77
C ILE A 566 -21.61 35.83 5.06
N TRP A 567 -22.84 36.28 5.31
CA TRP A 567 -23.14 37.12 6.48
C TRP A 567 -23.23 36.33 7.80
N GLY A 568 -23.62 35.06 7.74
CA GLY A 568 -23.84 34.22 8.92
C GLY A 568 -22.60 33.47 9.40
N ASN A 569 -21.77 32.97 8.48
CA ASN A 569 -20.61 32.13 8.83
C ASN A 569 -19.29 32.84 8.52
N PHE A 570 -19.12 33.36 7.29
CA PHE A 570 -17.83 33.91 6.85
C PHE A 570 -17.42 35.20 7.57
N VAL A 571 -18.28 36.22 7.59
CA VAL A 571 -17.94 37.52 8.19
C VAL A 571 -17.67 37.41 9.70
N PRO A 572 -18.54 36.77 10.51
CA PRO A 572 -18.30 36.66 11.94
C PRO A 572 -17.07 35.81 12.26
N GLY A 573 -16.85 34.72 11.51
CA GLY A 573 -15.69 33.86 11.68
C GLY A 573 -14.37 34.55 11.31
N LEU A 574 -14.35 35.35 10.23
CA LEU A 574 -13.18 36.15 9.85
C LEU A 574 -12.85 37.19 10.92
N LEU A 575 -13.85 37.94 11.38
CA LEU A 575 -13.65 38.96 12.42
C LEU A 575 -13.12 38.33 13.72
N PHE A 576 -13.69 37.20 14.12
CA PHE A 576 -13.23 36.45 15.30
C PHE A 576 -11.75 36.01 15.16
N MET A 577 -11.38 35.39 14.04
CA MET A 577 -10.01 34.94 13.82
C MET A 577 -9.01 36.11 13.71
N GLN A 578 -9.36 37.17 12.99
CA GLN A 578 -8.49 38.33 12.75
C GLN A 578 -8.27 39.15 14.03
N SER A 579 -9.31 39.30 14.86
CA SER A 579 -9.25 40.09 16.10
C SER A 579 -8.30 39.50 17.14
N ILE A 580 -8.18 38.17 17.20
CA ILE A 580 -7.30 37.47 18.15
C ILE A 580 -5.93 37.20 17.52
N PHE A 581 -5.89 36.37 16.47
CA PHE A 581 -4.63 35.85 15.90
C PHE A 581 -4.02 36.79 14.87
N GLY A 582 -4.85 37.55 14.16
CA GLY A 582 -4.37 38.62 13.29
C GLY A 582 -3.69 39.73 14.10
N TYR A 583 -4.28 40.11 15.24
CA TYR A 583 -3.66 41.04 16.17
C TYR A 583 -2.32 40.53 16.71
N LEU A 584 -2.24 39.26 17.12
CA LEU A 584 -0.98 38.63 17.55
C LEU A 584 0.09 38.69 16.46
N SER A 585 -0.27 38.38 15.22
CA SER A 585 0.63 38.41 14.07
C SER A 585 1.16 39.81 13.79
N ILE A 586 0.29 40.83 13.83
CA ILE A 586 0.69 42.23 13.69
C ILE A 586 1.62 42.65 14.83
N CYS A 587 1.35 42.23 16.07
CA CYS A 587 2.22 42.52 17.21
C CYS A 587 3.62 41.90 17.07
N ILE A 588 3.73 40.69 16.50
CA ILE A 588 5.03 40.06 16.21
C ILE A 588 5.83 40.92 15.24
N VAL A 589 5.23 41.30 14.11
CA VAL A 589 5.89 42.11 13.08
C VAL A 589 6.25 43.49 13.62
N TYR A 590 5.33 44.14 14.34
CA TYR A 590 5.59 45.43 14.96
C TYR A 590 6.73 45.37 15.97
N LYS A 591 6.79 44.33 16.80
CA LYS A 591 7.89 44.14 17.75
C LYS A 591 9.25 44.00 17.05
N TRP A 592 9.28 43.43 15.85
CA TRP A 592 10.50 43.33 15.04
C TRP A 592 10.89 44.65 14.35
N SER A 593 9.92 45.52 14.06
CA SER A 593 10.18 46.82 13.41
C SER A 593 10.67 47.91 14.37
N VAL A 594 10.50 47.74 15.68
CA VAL A 594 10.86 48.74 16.69
C VAL A 594 12.18 48.40 17.37
N ASP A 595 13.11 49.37 17.43
CA ASP A 595 14.37 49.24 18.16
C ASP A 595 14.20 49.63 19.64
N TRP A 596 14.07 48.62 20.51
CA TRP A 596 13.82 48.79 21.94
C TRP A 596 15.03 49.35 22.70
N ILE A 597 16.26 49.11 22.22
CA ILE A 597 17.50 49.53 22.88
C ILE A 597 17.71 51.04 22.70
N ALA A 598 17.48 51.54 21.49
CA ALA A 598 17.56 52.98 21.19
C ALA A 598 16.50 53.81 21.91
N ILE A 599 15.32 53.22 22.16
CA ILE A 599 14.17 53.88 22.81
C ILE A 599 14.26 53.78 24.35
N GLY A 600 15.09 52.90 24.89
CA GLY A 600 15.27 52.72 26.34
C GLY A 600 14.04 52.16 27.07
N LYS A 601 13.15 51.45 26.37
CA LYS A 601 11.95 50.80 26.94
C LYS A 601 12.15 49.28 27.05
N PRO A 602 11.61 48.62 28.09
CA PRO A 602 11.64 47.16 28.16
C PRO A 602 10.83 46.57 27.00
N ALA A 603 11.30 45.45 26.46
CA ALA A 603 10.67 44.80 25.33
C ALA A 603 9.59 43.81 25.82
N PRO A 604 8.30 44.03 25.52
CA PRO A 604 7.22 43.28 26.15
C PRO A 604 7.14 41.82 25.70
N GLY A 605 6.68 40.96 26.62
CA GLY A 605 6.38 39.56 26.36
C GLY A 605 5.07 39.40 25.59
N LEU A 606 5.13 39.01 24.31
CA LEU A 606 3.94 38.84 23.46
C LEU A 606 2.96 37.77 23.99
N LEU A 607 3.48 36.70 24.58
CA LEU A 607 2.67 35.62 25.16
C LEU A 607 1.95 36.11 26.43
N ASN A 608 2.65 36.80 27.32
CA ASN A 608 2.04 37.37 28.53
C ASN A 608 0.97 38.41 28.17
N MET A 609 1.24 39.27 27.20
CA MET A 609 0.26 40.21 26.65
C MET A 609 -0.99 39.48 26.11
N LEU A 610 -0.83 38.36 25.40
CA LEU A 610 -1.96 37.57 24.89
C LEU A 610 -2.78 36.93 26.02
N ILE A 611 -2.14 36.42 27.07
CA ILE A 611 -2.84 35.88 28.24
C ILE A 611 -3.60 36.99 28.96
N SER A 612 -2.94 38.11 29.27
CA SER A 612 -3.55 39.25 29.96
C SER A 612 -4.70 39.87 29.17
N MET A 613 -4.66 39.79 27.83
CA MET A 613 -5.77 40.23 26.98
C MET A 613 -7.08 39.50 27.28
N PHE A 614 -7.05 38.21 27.65
CA PHE A 614 -8.24 37.44 27.98
C PHE A 614 -8.53 37.39 29.49
N LEU A 615 -7.49 37.30 30.32
CA LEU A 615 -7.65 37.04 31.76
C LEU A 615 -7.80 38.33 32.60
N SER A 616 -7.23 39.44 32.15
CA SER A 616 -7.24 40.74 32.84
C SER A 616 -7.35 41.91 31.85
N PRO A 617 -8.51 42.05 31.17
CA PRO A 617 -8.68 43.01 30.08
C PRO A 617 -8.45 44.45 30.58
N GLY A 618 -7.54 45.17 29.92
CA GLY A 618 -7.25 46.59 30.17
C GLY A 618 -6.06 46.87 31.08
N ASN A 619 -5.46 45.87 31.73
CA ASN A 619 -4.22 46.06 32.49
C ASN A 619 -3.01 45.63 31.64
N ILE A 620 -2.09 46.58 31.35
CA ILE A 620 -0.91 46.34 30.54
C ILE A 620 0.32 46.78 31.34
N ASP A 621 1.16 45.80 31.72
CA ASP A 621 2.39 46.07 32.47
C ASP A 621 3.40 46.86 31.62
N GLU A 622 3.50 46.56 30.33
CA GLU A 622 4.44 47.20 29.38
C GLU A 622 3.75 47.51 28.04
N PRO A 623 3.49 48.80 27.71
CA PRO A 623 2.78 49.17 26.49
C PRO A 623 3.67 49.02 25.24
N LEU A 624 3.19 48.26 24.26
CA LEU A 624 3.80 48.05 22.95
C LEU A 624 3.68 49.29 22.05
N TYR A 625 2.49 49.90 22.03
CA TYR A 625 2.20 51.13 21.28
C TYR A 625 1.18 52.02 22.04
N PRO A 626 1.14 53.34 21.76
CA PRO A 626 0.19 54.24 22.41
C PRO A 626 -1.27 53.84 22.12
N GLY A 627 -2.10 53.73 23.16
CA GLY A 627 -3.53 53.38 23.01
C GLY A 627 -3.85 51.88 22.97
N GLN A 628 -2.88 51.01 23.28
CA GLN A 628 -3.03 49.55 23.24
C GLN A 628 -4.21 49.03 24.09
N ALA A 629 -4.44 49.57 25.29
CA ALA A 629 -5.52 49.12 26.18
C ALA A 629 -6.90 49.28 25.54
N THR A 630 -7.13 50.41 24.88
CA THR A 630 -8.39 50.70 24.19
C THR A 630 -8.59 49.76 23.00
N VAL A 631 -7.54 49.52 22.21
CA VAL A 631 -7.60 48.61 21.05
C VAL A 631 -7.86 47.17 21.48
N GLN A 632 -7.17 46.67 22.51
CA GLN A 632 -7.40 45.32 23.03
C GLN A 632 -8.83 45.12 23.53
N LEU A 633 -9.40 46.11 24.22
CA LEU A 633 -10.77 46.06 24.70
C LEU A 633 -11.80 46.09 23.55
N ILE A 634 -11.56 46.88 22.51
CA ILE A 634 -12.39 46.89 21.30
C ILE A 634 -12.33 45.54 20.58
N LEU A 635 -11.13 44.98 20.39
CA LEU A 635 -10.95 43.69 19.71
C LEU A 635 -11.61 42.54 20.46
N LEU A 636 -11.45 42.50 21.79
CA LEU A 636 -12.12 41.52 22.64
C LEU A 636 -13.64 41.69 22.59
N GLY A 637 -14.14 42.93 22.61
CA GLY A 637 -15.56 43.23 22.44
C GLY A 637 -16.12 42.72 21.11
N ILE A 638 -15.41 42.95 20.00
CA ILE A 638 -15.77 42.43 18.68
C ILE A 638 -15.81 40.90 18.70
N ALA A 639 -14.76 40.26 19.21
CA ALA A 639 -14.70 38.79 19.30
C ALA A 639 -15.88 38.21 20.10
N PHE A 640 -16.26 38.85 21.21
CA PHE A 640 -17.39 38.41 22.04
C PHE A 640 -18.74 38.56 21.32
N VAL A 641 -18.95 39.66 20.57
CA VAL A 641 -20.17 39.88 19.77
C VAL A 641 -20.27 38.90 18.60
N CYS A 642 -19.14 38.50 18.01
CA CYS A 642 -19.12 37.55 16.90
C CYS A 642 -19.66 36.16 17.27
N VAL A 643 -19.53 35.72 18.53
CA VAL A 643 -19.97 34.38 18.95
C VAL A 643 -21.50 34.24 18.90
N PRO A 644 -22.31 35.13 19.53
CA PRO A 644 -23.76 35.13 19.35
C PRO A 644 -24.19 35.39 17.90
N TRP A 645 -23.44 36.21 17.15
CA TRP A 645 -23.73 36.50 15.75
C TRP A 645 -23.64 35.23 14.89
N LEU A 646 -22.56 34.45 15.04
CA LEU A 646 -22.35 33.20 14.29
C LEU A 646 -23.40 32.13 14.64
N LEU A 647 -23.85 32.10 15.90
CA LEU A 647 -24.82 31.13 16.39
C LEU A 647 -26.26 31.42 15.95
N LEU A 648 -26.71 32.68 16.01
CA LEU A 648 -28.12 33.03 15.88
C LEU A 648 -28.55 33.44 14.47
N LEU A 649 -27.67 34.04 13.67
CA LEU A 649 -28.09 34.69 12.42
C LEU A 649 -28.61 33.69 11.37
N LYS A 650 -27.89 32.60 11.14
CA LYS A 650 -28.24 31.57 10.15
C LYS A 650 -29.56 30.86 10.49
N PRO A 651 -29.76 30.27 11.70
CA PRO A 651 -31.00 29.57 12.02
C PRO A 651 -32.20 30.50 12.10
N LEU A 652 -32.08 31.71 12.67
CA LEU A 652 -33.21 32.64 12.76
C LEU A 652 -33.66 33.16 11.39
N TYR A 653 -32.72 33.39 10.48
CA TYR A 653 -33.05 33.76 9.10
C TYR A 653 -33.76 32.63 8.37
N LEU A 654 -33.27 31.39 8.51
CA LEU A 654 -33.85 30.22 7.86
C LEU A 654 -35.26 29.91 8.42
N ARG A 655 -35.47 30.09 9.73
CA ARG A 655 -36.80 30.01 10.36
C ARG A 655 -37.76 31.05 9.78
N LYS A 656 -37.33 32.30 9.59
CA LYS A 656 -38.18 33.33 9.00
C LYS A 656 -38.60 32.95 7.58
N LYS A 657 -37.67 32.42 6.78
CA LYS A 657 -37.94 31.97 5.41
C LYS A 657 -38.83 30.72 5.35
N LEU A 658 -38.65 29.77 6.27
CA LEU A 658 -39.54 28.60 6.42
C LEU A 658 -40.96 29.04 6.79
N ASN A 659 -41.11 29.98 7.73
CA ASN A 659 -42.41 30.53 8.09
C ASN A 659 -43.05 31.33 6.94
N GLU A 660 -42.28 32.10 6.17
CA GLU A 660 -42.77 32.81 4.98
C GLU A 660 -43.17 31.84 3.85
N LYS A 661 -42.43 30.74 3.66
CA LYS A 661 -42.81 29.68 2.71
C LYS A 661 -44.05 28.91 3.16
N ALA A 662 -44.13 28.53 4.42
CA ALA A 662 -45.32 27.88 4.98
C ALA A 662 -46.54 28.79 4.85
N ALA A 663 -46.40 30.09 5.13
CA ALA A 663 -47.46 31.07 4.92
C ALA A 663 -47.83 31.26 3.43
N ALA A 664 -46.88 31.12 2.51
CA ALA A 664 -47.12 31.18 1.07
C ALA A 664 -47.80 29.92 0.52
N GLU A 665 -47.38 28.73 0.97
CA GLU A 665 -48.02 27.45 0.63
C GLU A 665 -49.44 27.37 1.22
N GLU A 666 -49.66 27.88 2.43
CA GLU A 666 -50.98 27.99 3.05
C GLU A 666 -51.87 28.99 2.28
N ALA A 667 -51.30 30.07 1.74
CA ALA A 667 -52.00 31.02 0.87
C ALA A 667 -52.33 30.46 -0.52
N GLU A 668 -51.42 29.70 -1.16
CA GLU A 668 -51.68 29.02 -2.44
C GLU A 668 -52.68 27.86 -2.30
N GLY A 669 -52.61 27.11 -1.20
CA GLY A 669 -53.58 26.06 -0.86
C GLY A 669 -54.99 26.59 -0.64
N LEU A 670 -55.12 27.81 -0.10
CA LEU A 670 -56.42 28.51 0.03
C LEU A 670 -56.96 29.03 -1.31
N ILE A 671 -56.09 29.28 -2.31
CA ILE A 671 -56.49 29.75 -3.65
C ILE A 671 -56.86 28.58 -4.56
N ASN A 672 -56.19 27.42 -4.44
CA ASN A 672 -56.45 26.22 -5.25
C ASN A 672 -57.48 25.25 -4.65
N GLY A 673 -58.17 25.62 -3.57
CA GLY A 673 -59.15 24.79 -2.86
C GLY A 673 -60.44 24.45 -3.63
N HIS A 674 -60.47 24.51 -4.97
CA HIS A 674 -61.63 24.21 -5.81
C HIS A 674 -61.31 23.46 -7.12
N GLN A 675 -60.36 22.50 -7.15
CA GLN A 675 -60.50 21.36 -8.07
C GLN A 675 -59.60 20.16 -7.72
N GLU A 676 -60.24 19.00 -7.66
CA GLU A 676 -59.69 17.64 -7.80
C GLU A 676 -58.95 17.00 -6.62
N ALA A 677 -59.73 16.22 -5.87
CA ALA A 677 -59.30 15.02 -5.18
C ALA A 677 -59.08 13.88 -6.19
N GLY A 678 -57.92 13.21 -6.12
CA GLY A 678 -57.72 11.85 -6.62
C GLY A 678 -56.49 11.65 -7.50
N HIS A 679 -55.34 11.35 -6.90
CA HIS A 679 -54.39 10.34 -7.41
C HIS A 679 -53.43 9.92 -6.29
N ASP A 680 -53.58 8.68 -5.80
CA ASP A 680 -52.50 7.93 -5.14
C ASP A 680 -51.45 7.61 -6.21
N ASP A 681 -50.17 7.87 -5.93
CA ASP A 681 -49.09 6.94 -6.28
C ASP A 681 -47.81 7.27 -5.47
N ASP A 682 -47.23 6.20 -4.96
CA ASP A 682 -46.10 6.06 -4.05
C ASP A 682 -44.82 6.86 -4.43
N ASP A 683 -44.54 7.93 -3.71
CA ASP A 683 -43.18 8.49 -3.52
C ASP A 683 -42.91 8.67 -2.01
N GLU A 684 -43.03 7.60 -1.23
CA GLU A 684 -42.41 7.49 0.09
C GLU A 684 -40.91 7.15 -0.05
N GLU A 685 -40.10 8.11 -0.48
CA GLU A 685 -38.70 8.19 -0.03
C GLU A 685 -38.57 9.41 0.90
N GLY A 686 -38.46 9.11 2.19
CA GLY A 686 -38.54 10.05 3.32
C GLY A 686 -37.69 11.31 3.18
N GLY A 687 -38.31 12.38 2.69
CA GLY A 687 -37.89 13.74 2.95
C GLY A 687 -38.29 14.13 4.37
N HIS A 688 -37.49 13.76 5.36
CA HIS A 688 -37.53 14.46 6.65
C HIS A 688 -37.21 15.92 6.35
N GLY A 689 -38.24 16.78 6.34
CA GLY A 689 -38.02 18.22 6.43
C GLY A 689 -37.14 18.47 7.64
N GLU A 690 -35.92 18.98 7.41
CA GLU A 690 -34.95 19.21 8.49
C GLU A 690 -35.66 19.99 9.61
N ASN A 691 -35.80 19.36 10.76
CA ASN A 691 -36.44 20.02 11.89
C ASN A 691 -35.59 21.25 12.20
N PHE A 692 -36.22 22.39 12.45
CA PHE A 692 -35.51 23.61 12.89
C PHE A 692 -34.54 23.33 14.05
N GLY A 693 -34.87 22.34 14.90
CA GLY A 693 -34.00 21.81 15.94
C GLY A 693 -32.68 21.25 15.41
N ASP A 694 -32.68 20.48 14.33
CA ASP A 694 -31.48 19.87 13.74
C ASP A 694 -30.55 20.95 13.17
N ILE A 695 -31.09 21.94 12.46
CA ILE A 695 -30.33 23.09 11.96
C ILE A 695 -29.70 23.88 13.10
N MET A 696 -30.46 24.09 14.18
CA MET A 696 -29.97 24.82 15.35
C MET A 696 -28.87 24.03 16.08
N ILE A 697 -29.04 22.71 16.28
CA ILE A 697 -28.02 21.86 16.91
C ILE A 697 -26.75 21.83 16.06
N HIS A 698 -26.88 21.60 14.75
CA HIS A 698 -25.74 21.59 13.83
C HIS A 698 -24.98 22.93 13.85
N GLN A 699 -25.69 24.07 13.85
CA GLN A 699 -25.05 25.38 13.93
C GLN A 699 -24.37 25.64 15.28
N VAL A 700 -24.94 25.18 16.39
CA VAL A 700 -24.30 25.27 17.72
C VAL A 700 -22.99 24.49 17.74
N ILE A 701 -23.00 23.25 17.23
CA ILE A 701 -21.80 22.41 17.12
C ILE A 701 -20.75 23.12 16.26
N HIS A 702 -21.12 23.56 15.06
CA HIS A 702 -20.23 24.28 14.15
C HIS A 702 -19.61 25.54 14.80
N THR A 703 -20.40 26.30 15.58
CA THR A 703 -19.92 27.50 16.26
C THR A 703 -18.87 27.18 17.33
N ILE A 704 -19.16 26.18 18.18
CA ILE A 704 -18.25 25.77 19.26
C ILE A 704 -16.97 25.18 18.66
N GLU A 705 -17.11 24.32 17.67
CA GLU A 705 -16.00 23.70 16.97
C GLU A 705 -15.12 24.75 16.29
N PHE A 706 -15.69 25.69 15.54
CA PHE A 706 -14.92 26.74 14.86
C PHE A 706 -14.11 27.60 15.84
N CYS A 707 -14.72 28.03 16.95
CA CYS A 707 -14.05 28.86 17.95
C CYS A 707 -12.89 28.12 18.64
N LEU A 708 -13.09 26.86 19.04
CA LEU A 708 -12.05 26.05 19.67
C LEU A 708 -10.94 25.68 18.68
N ASN A 709 -11.32 25.36 17.43
CA ASN A 709 -10.39 25.02 16.37
C ASN A 709 -9.51 26.20 15.97
N CYS A 710 -9.98 27.45 16.05
CA CYS A 710 -9.11 28.60 15.80
C CYS A 710 -7.89 28.63 16.75
N VAL A 711 -8.10 28.33 18.04
CA VAL A 711 -7.01 28.27 19.04
C VAL A 711 -6.15 27.02 18.82
N SER A 712 -6.79 25.85 18.69
CA SER A 712 -6.12 24.57 18.51
C SER A 712 -5.26 24.55 17.24
N HIS A 713 -5.80 24.99 16.10
CA HIS A 713 -5.10 25.00 14.82
C HIS A 713 -3.93 25.98 14.83
N THR A 714 -4.07 27.17 15.43
CA THR A 714 -2.95 28.12 15.55
C THR A 714 -1.80 27.53 16.37
N ALA A 715 -2.11 26.90 17.51
CA ALA A 715 -1.10 26.23 18.34
C ALA A 715 -0.47 25.03 17.61
N SER A 716 -1.25 24.32 16.80
CA SER A 716 -0.81 23.18 16.00
C SER A 716 0.33 23.51 15.03
N TYR A 717 0.39 24.75 14.50
CA TYR A 717 1.47 25.18 13.63
C TYR A 717 2.85 25.22 14.31
N LEU A 718 2.92 25.21 15.66
CA LEU A 718 4.19 25.11 16.40
C LEU A 718 5.00 23.85 16.03
N ARG A 719 4.37 22.84 15.43
CA ARG A 719 5.07 21.69 14.83
C ARG A 719 6.13 22.11 13.81
N LEU A 720 5.85 23.15 13.00
CA LEU A 720 6.80 23.69 12.03
C LEU A 720 8.13 24.05 12.70
N TRP A 721 8.04 24.69 13.86
CA TRP A 721 9.20 25.06 14.67
C TRP A 721 9.84 23.82 15.33
N ALA A 722 9.04 22.98 16.00
CA ALA A 722 9.55 21.84 16.75
C ALA A 722 10.36 20.87 15.88
N LEU A 723 9.83 20.52 14.69
CA LEU A 723 10.52 19.62 13.77
C LEU A 723 11.76 20.29 13.15
N SER A 724 11.67 21.57 12.79
CA SER A 724 12.82 22.32 12.26
C SER A 724 13.96 22.45 13.27
N LEU A 725 13.65 22.53 14.56
CA LEU A 725 14.65 22.55 15.62
C LEU A 725 15.24 21.15 15.85
N ALA A 726 14.40 20.13 15.92
CA ALA A 726 14.83 18.74 16.10
C ALA A 726 15.77 18.31 14.96
N HIS A 727 15.40 18.58 13.71
CA HIS A 727 16.20 18.26 12.53
C HIS A 727 17.58 18.92 12.57
N ALA A 728 17.64 20.23 12.83
CA ALA A 728 18.91 20.96 12.92
C ALA A 728 19.81 20.44 14.08
N GLN A 729 19.20 20.11 15.22
CA GLN A 729 19.94 19.59 16.38
C GLN A 729 20.47 18.17 16.12
N LEU A 730 19.66 17.30 15.52
CA LEU A 730 20.08 15.94 15.18
C LEU A 730 21.17 15.93 14.11
N SER A 731 21.08 16.81 13.11
CA SER A 731 22.15 17.03 12.12
C SER A 731 23.46 17.46 12.79
N THR A 732 23.39 18.42 13.73
CA THR A 732 24.57 18.90 14.49
C THR A 732 25.19 17.79 15.35
N VAL A 733 24.37 16.99 16.05
CA VAL A 733 24.85 15.87 16.87
C VAL A 733 25.50 14.82 15.99
N LEU A 734 24.87 14.46 14.87
CA LEU A 734 25.41 13.46 13.94
C LEU A 734 26.77 13.90 13.38
N TRP A 735 26.90 15.17 12.99
CA TRP A 735 28.17 15.74 12.53
C TRP A 735 29.26 15.68 13.62
N SER A 736 28.94 16.13 14.83
CA SER A 736 29.89 16.18 15.95
C SER A 736 30.36 14.80 16.42
N MET A 737 29.47 13.81 16.42
CA MET A 737 29.78 12.46 16.90
C MET A 737 30.56 11.62 15.88
N THR A 738 30.41 11.89 14.59
CA THR A 738 31.03 11.08 13.52
C THR A 738 32.20 11.82 12.88
N LEU A 739 31.91 12.88 12.14
CA LEU A 739 32.85 13.51 11.22
C LEU A 739 33.84 14.42 11.97
N ALA A 740 33.40 15.11 13.02
CA ALA A 740 34.30 15.93 13.84
C ALA A 740 35.34 15.09 14.60
N GLY A 741 34.98 13.90 15.08
CA GLY A 741 35.92 12.98 15.74
C GLY A 741 37.02 12.46 14.82
N SER A 742 36.77 12.43 13.51
CA SER A 742 37.73 11.95 12.51
C SER A 742 38.89 12.90 12.25
N PHE A 743 38.72 14.21 12.51
CA PHE A 743 39.74 15.23 12.20
C PHE A 743 40.88 15.32 13.23
N SER A 744 40.80 14.57 14.34
CA SER A 744 41.82 14.59 15.40
C SER A 744 43.08 13.80 15.04
N GLN A 745 43.00 12.81 14.14
CA GLN A 745 44.13 11.93 13.80
C GLN A 745 44.81 12.31 12.48
N THR A 746 46.08 12.73 12.56
CA THR A 746 46.91 13.03 11.38
C THR A 746 47.68 11.79 10.88
N GLY A 747 47.64 11.51 9.57
CA GLY A 747 48.45 10.44 8.94
C GLY A 747 47.69 9.62 7.88
N ILE A 748 48.35 8.64 7.25
CA ILE A 748 47.74 7.72 6.27
C ILE A 748 46.60 6.91 6.90
N LEU A 749 46.78 6.50 8.16
CA LEU A 749 45.75 5.84 8.96
C LEU A 749 44.55 6.78 9.19
N GLY A 750 44.81 8.07 9.45
CA GLY A 750 43.77 9.09 9.61
C GLY A 750 42.93 9.29 8.33
N SER A 751 43.56 9.23 7.15
CA SER A 751 42.83 9.28 5.87
C SER A 751 41.89 8.09 5.67
N ILE A 752 42.34 6.87 6.01
CA ILE A 752 41.50 5.66 5.91
C ILE A 752 40.32 5.73 6.89
N VAL A 753 40.59 6.13 8.13
CA VAL A 753 39.58 6.33 9.17
C VAL A 753 38.56 7.39 8.73
N THR A 754 39.01 8.49 8.12
CA THR A 754 38.12 9.55 7.60
C THR A 754 37.21 9.06 6.47
N VAL A 755 37.71 8.24 5.54
CA VAL A 755 36.86 7.68 4.48
C VAL A 755 35.79 6.76 5.06
N PHE A 756 36.15 5.92 6.04
CA PHE A 756 35.19 5.02 6.70
C PHE A 756 34.13 5.79 7.50
N LEU A 757 34.54 6.73 8.35
CA LEU A 757 33.59 7.55 9.13
C LEU A 757 32.75 8.46 8.24
N PHE A 758 33.27 8.96 7.13
CA PHE A 758 32.48 9.68 6.13
C PHE A 758 31.41 8.78 5.50
N GLY A 759 31.78 7.56 5.11
CA GLY A 759 30.82 6.59 4.58
C GLY A 759 29.70 6.28 5.59
N MET A 760 30.06 6.07 6.85
CA MET A 760 29.09 5.88 7.94
C MET A 760 28.21 7.11 8.16
N TRP A 761 28.78 8.31 8.23
CA TRP A 761 28.04 9.56 8.37
C TRP A 761 27.06 9.77 7.22
N PHE A 762 27.49 9.54 5.98
CA PHE A 762 26.66 9.71 4.80
C PHE A 762 25.48 8.73 4.77
N VAL A 763 25.72 7.44 5.06
CA VAL A 763 24.65 6.43 5.12
C VAL A 763 23.65 6.75 6.22
N LEU A 764 24.11 7.12 7.42
CA LEU A 764 23.23 7.52 8.52
C LEU A 764 22.44 8.78 8.20
N THR A 765 23.07 9.76 7.53
CA THR A 765 22.40 10.99 7.09
C THR A 765 21.29 10.68 6.09
N VAL A 766 21.54 9.84 5.09
CA VAL A 766 20.52 9.47 4.10
C VAL A 766 19.37 8.67 4.73
N CYS A 767 19.67 7.64 5.52
CA CYS A 767 18.64 6.78 6.08
C CYS A 767 17.81 7.47 7.18
N ILE A 768 18.46 8.14 8.13
CA ILE A 768 17.79 8.72 9.30
C ILE A 768 17.27 10.13 8.97
N LEU A 769 18.15 11.05 8.54
CA LEU A 769 17.77 12.43 8.36
C LEU A 769 16.96 12.63 7.07
N VAL A 770 17.37 12.08 5.93
CA VAL A 770 16.63 12.30 4.67
C VAL A 770 15.36 11.45 4.57
N VAL A 771 15.45 10.14 4.79
CA VAL A 771 14.29 9.24 4.60
C VAL A 771 13.33 9.28 5.80
N MET A 772 13.81 8.98 7.01
CA MET A 772 12.92 8.85 8.17
C MET A 772 12.34 10.21 8.62
N GLU A 773 13.19 11.22 8.83
CA GLU A 773 12.69 12.55 9.21
C GLU A 773 12.01 13.27 8.06
N GLY A 774 12.48 13.12 6.82
CA GLY A 774 11.80 13.65 5.64
C GLY A 774 10.38 13.12 5.51
N THR A 775 10.17 11.82 5.72
CA THR A 775 8.81 11.23 5.72
C THR A 775 7.95 11.77 6.87
N SER A 776 8.53 11.92 8.07
CA SER A 776 7.83 12.53 9.22
C SER A 776 7.39 13.97 8.93
N ALA A 777 8.29 14.81 8.43
CA ALA A 777 8.00 16.19 8.06
C ALA A 777 6.97 16.27 6.93
N MET A 778 7.00 15.35 5.96
CA MET A 778 6.01 15.24 4.90
C MET A 778 4.60 14.97 5.46
N LEU A 779 4.45 14.00 6.37
CA LEU A 779 3.18 13.66 6.99
C LEU A 779 2.64 14.80 7.89
N HIS A 780 3.52 15.52 8.57
CA HIS A 780 3.11 16.70 9.33
C HIS A 780 2.68 17.86 8.43
N SER A 781 3.35 18.09 7.30
CA SER A 781 2.88 19.03 6.28
C SER A 781 1.51 18.61 5.74
N LEU A 782 1.30 17.31 5.47
CA LEU A 782 0.04 16.77 4.99
C LEU A 782 -1.10 17.00 5.98
N ARG A 783 -0.84 16.75 7.26
CA ARG A 783 -1.80 17.02 8.34
C ARG A 783 -2.23 18.48 8.36
N LEU A 784 -1.27 19.42 8.26
CA LEU A 784 -1.56 20.86 8.22
C LEU A 784 -2.47 21.27 7.05
N HIS A 785 -2.50 20.48 5.97
CA HIS A 785 -3.42 20.72 4.85
C HIS A 785 -4.78 20.07 5.11
N TRP A 786 -4.83 18.80 5.51
CA TRP A 786 -6.09 18.08 5.73
C TRP A 786 -6.92 18.64 6.89
N VAL A 787 -6.29 18.92 8.04
CA VAL A 787 -7.04 19.34 9.24
C VAL A 787 -7.10 20.86 9.33
N GLU A 788 -5.97 21.56 9.29
CA GLU A 788 -5.94 23.00 9.59
C GLU A 788 -6.38 23.89 8.40
N SER A 789 -6.18 23.44 7.16
CA SER A 789 -6.49 24.19 5.94
C SER A 789 -7.85 23.80 5.34
N MET A 790 -8.08 22.52 5.06
CA MET A 790 -9.30 22.04 4.38
C MET A 790 -10.56 22.18 5.26
N SER A 791 -10.48 21.98 6.58
CA SER A 791 -11.64 22.13 7.49
C SER A 791 -12.37 23.48 7.41
N LYS A 792 -11.75 24.50 6.81
CA LYS A 792 -12.28 25.86 6.71
C LYS A 792 -13.17 26.12 5.51
N PHE A 793 -13.01 25.37 4.43
CA PHE A 793 -13.70 25.63 3.16
C PHE A 793 -14.17 24.38 2.43
N PHE A 794 -13.65 23.20 2.80
CA PHE A 794 -13.86 21.94 2.12
C PHE A 794 -14.95 21.12 2.82
N GLU A 795 -16.05 20.84 2.10
CA GLU A 795 -17.18 20.07 2.65
C GLU A 795 -16.99 18.55 2.48
N GLY A 796 -16.31 18.09 1.42
CA GLY A 796 -15.82 16.71 1.29
C GLY A 796 -16.84 15.59 1.01
N GLU A 797 -18.10 15.93 0.70
CA GLU A 797 -19.18 14.95 0.45
C GLU A 797 -19.33 14.53 -1.03
N GLY A 798 -18.33 14.82 -1.87
CA GLY A 798 -18.39 14.58 -3.31
C GLY A 798 -18.35 13.10 -3.72
N LYS A 799 -18.81 12.83 -4.96
CA LYS A 799 -18.60 11.53 -5.62
C LYS A 799 -17.51 11.66 -6.67
N ALA A 800 -16.51 10.78 -6.63
CA ALA A 800 -15.43 10.77 -7.60
C ALA A 800 -15.95 10.44 -9.01
N TYR A 801 -15.48 11.18 -10.00
CA TYR A 801 -15.74 10.85 -11.39
C TYR A 801 -14.86 9.66 -11.82
N LEU A 802 -15.49 8.51 -11.97
CA LEU A 802 -14.88 7.26 -12.46
C LEU A 802 -15.43 6.95 -13.85
N PRO A 803 -14.85 7.48 -14.94
CA PRO A 803 -15.35 7.16 -16.27
C PRO A 803 -15.05 5.69 -16.61
N PHE A 804 -15.92 5.10 -17.42
CA PHE A 804 -15.69 3.78 -17.99
C PHE A 804 -14.60 3.86 -19.08
N SER A 805 -13.38 3.44 -18.75
CA SER A 805 -12.23 3.43 -19.66
C SER A 805 -11.43 2.13 -19.55
N PHE A 806 -11.04 1.55 -20.68
CA PHE A 806 -10.26 0.30 -20.67
C PHE A 806 -8.85 0.45 -20.12
N GLU A 807 -8.18 1.59 -20.34
CA GLU A 807 -6.81 1.81 -19.84
C GLU A 807 -6.75 1.68 -18.31
N ARG A 808 -7.78 2.21 -17.63
CA ARG A 808 -7.87 2.18 -16.19
C ARG A 808 -8.19 0.78 -15.65
N ILE A 809 -9.11 0.07 -16.29
CA ILE A 809 -9.54 -1.27 -15.87
C ILE A 809 -8.38 -2.26 -15.98
N LEU A 810 -7.57 -2.15 -17.04
CA LEU A 810 -6.37 -2.96 -17.22
C LEU A 810 -5.29 -2.63 -16.18
N ALA A 811 -5.14 -1.36 -15.81
CA ALA A 811 -4.20 -0.95 -14.76
C ALA A 811 -4.62 -1.43 -13.36
N GLU A 812 -5.93 -1.50 -13.06
CA GLU A 812 -6.44 -2.05 -11.80
C GLU A 812 -6.27 -3.58 -11.72
N ASP A 813 -6.50 -4.32 -12.83
CA ASP A 813 -6.27 -5.77 -12.88
C ASP A 813 -4.78 -6.15 -12.79
N ASP A 814 -3.85 -5.33 -13.32
CA ASP A 814 -2.40 -5.53 -13.16
C ASP A 814 -1.91 -5.30 -11.71
N SER A 815 -2.68 -4.57 -10.89
CA SER A 815 -2.39 -4.30 -9.48
C SER A 815 -2.92 -5.39 -8.53
N ALA A 816 -3.78 -6.28 -9.02
CA ALA A 816 -4.09 -7.51 -8.30
C ALA A 816 -2.84 -8.41 -8.37
N PRO A 817 -2.28 -8.82 -7.23
CA PRO A 817 -1.11 -9.69 -7.25
C PRO A 817 -1.43 -10.93 -8.11
N PRO A 818 -0.51 -11.40 -8.97
CA PRO A 818 -0.53 -12.82 -9.31
C PRO A 818 -0.36 -13.54 -7.97
N ALA A 819 -1.46 -14.13 -7.49
CA ALA A 819 -1.52 -14.77 -6.18
C ALA A 819 -0.78 -16.09 -6.16
#